data_AF-A0AAA9SUA7-F1
#
_entry.id   AF-A0AAA9SUA7-F1
#
_cell.length_a   1.000
_cell.length_b   1.000
_cell.length_c   1.000
_cell.angle_alpha   90.00
_cell.angle_beta   90.00
_cell.angle_gamma   90.00
#
_symmetry.space_group_name_H-M   'P 1'
#
loop_
_entity.id
_entity.type
_entity.pdbx_description
1 polymer ?
#
loop_
_entity_poly.entity_id
_entity_poly.type
_entity_poly.pdbx_seq_one_letter_code
_entity_poly.pdbx_strand_id
1 'polypeptide(L)'
;MMEELHSLDPRRQELLEARFTGVGVSKGPLNSESSNQSLCSVGSLSDKEVETPEKKQNDQRNRKRKAEPYETSQGKGTPRGHKISDYFERRVEQPLYGLDGSATKEVSEEQSALPTLMSVMLAKPRLDTEQLAQRGAGLCFTFVSAQQNSPSSTGSGNTEHSCSSQKQISIQHRQTQANCDLRRQIDEQQKMLEKYKERLNRCVTMSKKLLIEKSKQEKMACRDKSMQDRLRLGHFTTVRHGASFTEQWTDGYAFQNLIKQQERINSQREEIERQRKMLAKRKPPAMGQAPPATNEQKQRKSKTNGAENETLTLAEYHEQEEIFKLRLGHLKKEEAEIQAELERLERVRNLHIRELKRIHNEDNSQFKDHPTLNDRYLLLHLLGRGGFSEVYKAFDLTEQRYVAVKIHQLNKNWRDEKKENYHKHACREYRIHKELDHPRIVKLYDYFSLDTDSFCTVLEYCEGNDLDFYLKQHKLMSEKEARSIIMQIVNALKYLNEIKPPIIHYDLKPGNILLVNGTACGEIKITDFGLSKIMDDDSYNSVDGMELTSQGAGTYWYLPPECFVVGKEPPKISNKVDVWSVGVIFYQCLYGRKPFGHNQSQQDILQENTILKATEVQFPPKPVVTPEAKAFIRRCLAYRKEDRIDVQQLACDPYLLPHIRKSVSTSSPAGAAIASTSGASNNSSSN
;
A
#
# COMPACT_ATOMS: atom_id res chain seq x y z
N MET A 1 38.42 14.79 4.19
CA MET A 1 37.36 13.85 4.62
C MET A 1 36.86 12.89 3.53
N MET A 2 37.52 12.80 2.35
CA MET A 2 37.28 11.70 1.40
C MET A 2 38.06 10.40 1.75
N GLU A 3 38.87 10.41 2.81
CA GLU A 3 39.64 9.23 3.25
C GLU A 3 38.94 8.40 4.35
N GLU A 4 37.86 8.88 4.97
CA GLU A 4 37.16 8.13 6.04
C GLU A 4 36.00 7.24 5.54
N LEU A 5 35.65 7.32 4.26
CA LEU A 5 34.67 6.40 3.63
C LEU A 5 35.25 5.03 3.26
N HIS A 6 36.57 4.85 3.33
CA HIS A 6 37.22 3.54 3.16
C HIS A 6 37.30 2.73 4.47
N SER A 7 36.69 3.22 5.55
CA SER A 7 36.64 2.51 6.85
C SER A 7 35.37 1.68 7.06
N LEU A 8 34.48 1.58 6.07
CA LEU A 8 33.32 0.71 6.13
C LEU A 8 33.71 -0.73 5.81
N ASP A 9 33.34 -1.66 6.70
CA ASP A 9 33.48 -3.11 6.53
C ASP A 9 32.97 -3.55 5.13
N PRO A 10 33.81 -4.23 4.31
CA PRO A 10 33.43 -4.73 2.99
C PRO A 10 32.13 -5.56 2.99
N ARG A 11 31.82 -6.23 4.11
CA ARG A 11 30.58 -7.02 4.29
C ARG A 11 29.32 -6.14 4.32
N ARG A 12 29.42 -4.89 4.78
CA ARG A 12 28.32 -3.90 4.78
C ARG A 12 28.13 -3.25 3.41
N GLN A 13 29.21 -3.04 2.67
CA GLN A 13 29.15 -2.54 1.29
C GLN A 13 28.46 -3.57 0.38
N GLU A 14 28.72 -4.86 0.58
CA GLU A 14 28.04 -5.96 -0.15
C GLU A 14 26.55 -6.12 0.20
N LEU A 15 26.13 -5.81 1.43
CA LEU A 15 24.70 -5.83 1.84
C LEU A 15 23.92 -4.65 1.26
N LEU A 16 24.57 -3.49 1.15
CA LEU A 16 24.03 -2.31 0.45
C LEU A 16 24.00 -2.59 -1.07
N GLU A 17 25.10 -3.04 -1.68
CA GLU A 17 25.13 -3.41 -3.10
C GLU A 17 24.16 -4.54 -3.45
N ALA A 18 23.94 -5.53 -2.58
CA ALA A 18 22.97 -6.60 -2.82
C ALA A 18 21.52 -6.11 -2.90
N ARG A 19 21.21 -4.92 -2.37
CA ARG A 19 19.90 -4.27 -2.50
C ARG A 19 19.89 -3.14 -3.55
N PHE A 20 21.04 -2.51 -3.82
CA PHE A 20 21.16 -1.44 -4.82
C PHE A 20 21.49 -1.95 -6.24
N THR A 21 22.07 -3.15 -6.39
CA THR A 21 22.25 -3.86 -7.67
C THR A 21 21.02 -4.70 -7.99
N GLY A 22 19.91 -4.02 -8.26
CA GLY A 22 18.77 -4.58 -8.98
C GLY A 22 19.06 -4.92 -10.45
N VAL A 23 20.31 -5.21 -10.82
CA VAL A 23 20.75 -5.82 -12.09
C VAL A 23 22.07 -6.56 -11.79
N GLY A 24 22.05 -7.88 -11.79
CA GLY A 24 23.28 -8.68 -11.75
C GLY A 24 24.03 -8.53 -13.07
N VAL A 25 25.27 -8.02 -12.99
CA VAL A 25 26.23 -8.06 -14.09
C VAL A 25 26.70 -9.50 -14.27
N SER A 26 26.17 -10.18 -15.30
CA SER A 26 26.78 -11.39 -15.86
C SER A 26 27.71 -10.95 -17.00
N LYS A 27 29.01 -11.20 -16.87
CA LYS A 27 29.97 -11.00 -17.96
C LYS A 27 29.73 -12.03 -19.09
N GLY A 28 29.30 -11.55 -20.26
CA GLY A 28 29.16 -12.28 -21.53
C GLY A 28 28.79 -11.28 -22.65
N PRO A 29 29.19 -11.49 -23.92
CA PRO A 29 29.58 -10.37 -24.80
C PRO A 29 28.41 -9.64 -25.50
N LEU A 30 28.49 -8.31 -25.47
CA LEU A 30 28.07 -7.30 -26.48
C LEU A 30 26.73 -7.51 -27.20
N ASN A 31 25.65 -6.88 -26.71
CA ASN A 31 25.02 -5.69 -27.33
C ASN A 31 23.65 -5.34 -26.71
N SER A 32 23.37 -4.03 -26.67
CA SER A 32 22.13 -3.32 -26.28
C SER A 32 21.90 -3.07 -24.78
N GLU A 33 22.37 -1.91 -24.33
CA GLU A 33 22.02 -1.31 -23.04
C GLU A 33 20.58 -0.74 -23.11
N SER A 34 19.77 -0.99 -22.08
CA SER A 34 18.56 -0.23 -21.77
C SER A 34 18.61 0.15 -20.29
N SER A 35 18.45 1.44 -20.01
CA SER A 35 18.70 2.06 -18.72
C SER A 35 17.50 1.91 -17.78
N ASN A 36 17.64 1.05 -16.78
CA ASN A 36 16.74 0.99 -15.63
C ASN A 36 17.15 2.05 -14.60
N GLN A 37 16.58 3.26 -14.71
CA GLN A 37 16.62 4.26 -13.65
C GLN A 37 15.32 4.20 -12.83
N SER A 38 15.47 3.94 -11.54
CA SER A 38 14.42 4.14 -10.53
C SER A 38 14.15 5.64 -10.39
N LEU A 39 13.22 6.17 -11.19
CA LEU A 39 12.79 7.56 -11.10
C LEU A 39 11.64 7.71 -10.10
N CYS A 40 11.99 8.29 -8.94
CA CYS A 40 11.07 9.12 -8.19
C CYS A 40 10.73 10.36 -9.04
N SER A 41 9.48 10.79 -8.96
CA SER A 41 8.90 11.95 -9.63
C SER A 41 9.77 13.19 -9.44
N VAL A 42 10.47 13.61 -10.49
CA VAL A 42 11.07 14.95 -10.58
C VAL A 42 9.96 15.93 -10.94
N GLY A 43 9.61 16.79 -9.99
CA GLY A 43 8.76 17.95 -10.23
C GLY A 43 9.48 18.95 -11.14
N SER A 44 8.72 19.50 -12.08
CA SER A 44 9.14 20.55 -13.00
C SER A 44 9.57 21.79 -12.22
N LEU A 45 10.84 22.18 -12.36
CA LEU A 45 11.37 23.48 -11.94
C LEU A 45 11.30 24.43 -13.15
N SER A 46 10.35 25.36 -13.13
CA SER A 46 10.45 26.60 -13.91
C SER A 46 10.44 27.76 -12.93
N ASP A 47 11.63 28.22 -12.56
CA ASP A 47 11.89 29.60 -12.12
C ASP A 47 13.40 29.76 -11.92
N LYS A 48 14.07 30.39 -12.90
CA LYS A 48 15.24 31.23 -12.68
C LYS A 48 15.47 32.15 -13.87
N GLU A 49 15.65 33.42 -13.53
CA GLU A 49 15.79 34.56 -14.42
C GLU A 49 17.12 34.59 -15.20
N VAL A 50 17.04 35.37 -16.28
CA VAL A 50 17.98 35.86 -17.28
C VAL A 50 19.39 36.20 -16.78
N GLU A 51 20.41 35.65 -17.47
CA GLU A 51 21.69 36.35 -17.70
C GLU A 51 22.08 36.23 -19.18
N THR A 52 22.34 37.39 -19.80
CA THR A 52 22.84 37.59 -21.16
C THR A 52 24.29 37.12 -21.35
N PRO A 53 24.71 36.79 -22.59
CA PRO A 53 25.79 37.61 -23.15
C PRO A 53 25.67 37.93 -24.65
N GLU A 54 26.46 38.94 -25.02
CA GLU A 54 26.46 39.67 -26.29
C GLU A 54 27.17 38.97 -27.48
N LYS A 55 26.63 39.25 -28.67
CA LYS A 55 27.27 39.66 -29.95
C LYS A 55 28.40 38.87 -30.63
N LYS A 56 28.12 38.70 -31.95
CA LYS A 56 28.97 38.69 -33.18
C LYS A 56 29.65 37.35 -33.53
N GLN A 57 29.81 36.95 -34.80
CA GLN A 57 29.50 37.50 -36.13
C GLN A 57 29.53 36.35 -37.17
N ASN A 58 28.75 36.48 -38.25
CA ASN A 58 28.98 36.05 -39.66
C ASN A 58 29.92 34.86 -39.93
N ASP A 59 29.57 33.87 -40.76
CA ASP A 59 29.49 34.10 -42.20
C ASP A 59 28.65 33.08 -43.00
N GLN A 60 28.14 33.61 -44.11
CA GLN A 60 27.31 32.99 -45.14
C GLN A 60 28.02 31.88 -45.93
N ARG A 61 27.26 30.91 -46.47
CA ARG A 61 27.01 30.82 -47.93
C ARG A 61 25.99 29.74 -48.33
N ASN A 62 24.84 30.25 -48.77
CA ASN A 62 23.93 29.83 -49.84
C ASN A 62 24.32 28.67 -50.77
N ARG A 63 23.32 27.81 -51.10
CA ARG A 63 22.66 27.65 -52.43
C ARG A 63 21.72 26.42 -52.33
N LYS A 64 20.38 26.49 -52.29
CA LYS A 64 19.31 26.98 -53.20
C LYS A 64 19.00 26.06 -54.40
N ARG A 65 17.73 25.64 -54.46
CA ARG A 65 16.86 25.18 -55.60
C ARG A 65 16.69 23.66 -55.76
N LYS A 66 15.58 23.11 -56.27
CA LYS A 66 14.13 23.45 -56.39
C LYS A 66 13.48 22.23 -57.10
N ALA A 67 12.38 21.72 -56.55
CA ALA A 67 11.24 20.93 -57.07
C ALA A 67 11.23 20.19 -58.45
N GLU A 68 10.80 18.90 -58.38
CA GLU A 68 9.76 18.14 -59.16
C GLU A 68 9.97 17.84 -60.68
N PRO A 69 9.24 16.91 -61.38
CA PRO A 69 8.25 15.85 -61.00
C PRO A 69 8.33 14.48 -61.80
N TYR A 70 7.35 13.57 -61.58
CA TYR A 70 6.82 12.48 -62.49
C TYR A 70 7.67 11.18 -62.69
N GLU A 71 7.20 9.93 -62.94
CA GLU A 71 5.89 9.28 -63.22
C GLU A 71 6.03 7.71 -63.11
N THR A 72 4.90 7.06 -62.81
CA THR A 72 4.37 5.67 -62.95
C THR A 72 5.14 4.51 -63.65
N SER A 73 5.01 3.28 -63.12
CA SER A 73 4.73 2.05 -63.91
C SER A 73 4.16 0.85 -63.09
N GLN A 74 3.32 0.05 -63.76
CA GLN A 74 2.46 -1.09 -63.36
C GLN A 74 3.28 -2.40 -63.12
N GLY A 75 2.84 -3.58 -62.63
CA GLY A 75 1.59 -4.31 -62.31
C GLY A 75 2.04 -5.77 -61.95
N LYS A 76 1.39 -6.65 -61.17
CA LYS A 76 0.21 -7.53 -61.35
C LYS A 76 0.27 -8.54 -60.17
N GLY A 77 -0.81 -8.83 -59.41
CA GLY A 77 -1.58 -10.08 -59.54
C GLY A 77 -2.15 -10.59 -58.20
N THR A 78 -3.48 -10.76 -58.14
CA THR A 78 -4.38 -11.26 -57.06
C THR A 78 -4.55 -12.82 -57.07
N PRO A 79 -5.10 -13.56 -56.06
CA PRO A 79 -6.46 -13.35 -55.46
C PRO A 79 -6.79 -13.78 -53.98
N ARG A 80 -7.83 -13.09 -53.43
CA ARG A 80 -8.99 -13.40 -52.53
C ARG A 80 -8.87 -14.45 -51.39
N GLY A 81 -9.51 -14.36 -50.21
CA GLY A 81 -10.62 -13.57 -49.61
C GLY A 81 -10.62 -13.79 -48.06
N HIS A 82 -11.50 -13.33 -47.17
CA HIS A 82 -12.85 -12.73 -47.16
C HIS A 82 -12.96 -11.68 -46.02
N LYS A 83 -13.95 -10.79 -46.10
CA LYS A 83 -14.16 -9.61 -45.22
C LYS A 83 -14.98 -9.91 -43.97
N ILE A 84 -14.64 -9.19 -42.90
CA ILE A 84 -15.45 -8.90 -41.70
C ILE A 84 -16.49 -7.83 -42.07
N SER A 85 -17.71 -8.27 -42.32
CA SER A 85 -18.91 -7.45 -42.20
C SER A 85 -20.08 -8.42 -42.14
N ASP A 86 -20.47 -8.79 -40.92
CA ASP A 86 -21.84 -9.11 -40.50
C ASP A 86 -21.80 -9.52 -39.04
N TYR A 87 -22.90 -9.26 -38.32
CA TYR A 87 -23.13 -9.37 -36.87
C TYR A 87 -22.83 -8.11 -36.03
N PHE A 88 -23.44 -6.98 -36.45
CA PHE A 88 -23.97 -6.00 -35.51
C PHE A 88 -25.50 -5.97 -35.64
N GLU A 89 -26.21 -6.34 -34.57
CA GLU A 89 -27.58 -5.88 -34.32
C GLU A 89 -27.57 -5.03 -33.05
N ARG A 90 -27.86 -3.73 -33.21
CA ARG A 90 -28.15 -2.79 -32.13
C ARG A 90 -29.62 -2.91 -31.76
N ARG A 91 -29.94 -2.84 -30.48
CA ARG A 91 -31.14 -2.13 -30.02
C ARG A 91 -30.71 -0.81 -29.37
N VAL A 92 -31.35 0.26 -29.85
CA VAL A 92 -31.22 1.64 -29.41
C VAL A 92 -32.42 1.93 -28.52
N GLU A 93 -32.21 2.53 -27.35
CA GLU A 93 -33.22 3.34 -26.68
C GLU A 93 -32.63 4.72 -26.38
N GLN A 94 -33.39 5.76 -26.72
CA GLN A 94 -33.06 7.17 -26.53
C GLN A 94 -33.70 7.71 -25.23
N PRO A 95 -33.14 8.76 -24.58
CA PRO A 95 -33.79 9.43 -23.46
C PRO A 95 -34.57 10.68 -23.89
N LEU A 96 -35.70 10.95 -23.23
CA LEU A 96 -36.47 12.19 -23.28
C LEU A 96 -36.42 12.91 -21.91
N TYR A 97 -36.36 14.24 -21.93
CA TYR A 97 -36.31 15.16 -20.78
C TYR A 97 -37.68 15.33 -20.08
N GLY A 98 -37.67 15.56 -18.75
CA GLY A 98 -38.61 16.49 -18.08
C GLY A 98 -39.24 16.11 -16.72
N LEU A 99 -38.76 16.80 -15.66
CA LEU A 99 -39.45 17.31 -14.45
C LEU A 99 -39.86 16.41 -13.25
N ASP A 100 -39.40 16.89 -12.08
CA ASP A 100 -39.94 16.89 -10.71
C ASP A 100 -40.22 15.61 -9.92
N GLY A 101 -39.77 15.63 -8.64
CA GLY A 101 -40.44 14.91 -7.55
C GLY A 101 -39.53 14.07 -6.67
N SER A 102 -39.42 14.46 -5.40
CA SER A 102 -38.70 13.79 -4.33
C SER A 102 -39.14 12.34 -4.09
N ALA A 103 -38.19 11.41 -3.95
CA ALA A 103 -38.24 10.31 -3.00
C ALA A 103 -36.86 9.63 -2.92
N THR A 104 -36.25 9.73 -1.75
CA THR A 104 -35.11 8.90 -1.33
C THR A 104 -35.48 7.42 -1.42
N LYS A 105 -34.76 6.64 -2.23
CA LYS A 105 -34.72 5.18 -2.13
C LYS A 105 -33.27 4.72 -2.11
N GLU A 106 -32.91 4.15 -0.98
CA GLU A 106 -31.67 3.41 -0.75
C GLU A 106 -31.52 2.31 -1.81
N VAL A 107 -30.35 2.27 -2.46
CA VAL A 107 -29.94 1.13 -3.28
C VAL A 107 -29.19 0.19 -2.36
N SER A 108 -29.90 -0.85 -1.90
CA SER A 108 -29.30 -2.00 -1.23
C SER A 108 -28.49 -2.82 -2.25
N GLU A 109 -27.17 -2.83 -2.08
CA GLU A 109 -26.29 -3.76 -2.79
C GLU A 109 -26.65 -5.21 -2.41
N GLU A 110 -26.96 -6.02 -3.42
CA GLU A 110 -27.13 -7.47 -3.27
C GLU A 110 -25.82 -8.09 -2.79
N GLN A 111 -25.78 -8.44 -1.52
CA GLN A 111 -24.76 -9.32 -0.97
C GLN A 111 -24.86 -10.69 -1.67
N SER A 112 -23.76 -11.09 -2.31
CA SER A 112 -23.66 -12.36 -3.03
C SER A 112 -23.99 -13.55 -2.12
N ALA A 113 -25.04 -14.31 -2.44
CA ALA A 113 -25.50 -15.47 -1.68
C ALA A 113 -24.63 -16.75 -1.81
N LEU A 114 -23.51 -16.68 -2.55
CA LEU A 114 -22.65 -17.83 -2.85
C LEU A 114 -21.87 -18.41 -1.65
N PRO A 115 -21.35 -17.62 -0.69
CA PRO A 115 -20.66 -18.18 0.48
C PRO A 115 -21.64 -18.87 1.44
N THR A 116 -22.85 -18.32 1.59
CA THR A 116 -23.88 -18.82 2.49
C THR A 116 -24.50 -20.12 1.97
N LEU A 117 -24.76 -20.23 0.66
CA LEU A 117 -25.28 -21.46 0.06
C LEU A 117 -24.28 -22.63 0.09
N MET A 118 -22.97 -22.37 -0.03
CA MET A 118 -21.95 -23.42 0.14
C MET A 118 -21.81 -23.85 1.61
N SER A 119 -21.89 -22.92 2.56
CA SER A 119 -21.82 -23.23 4.00
C SER A 119 -23.01 -24.08 4.47
N VAL A 120 -24.21 -23.81 3.95
CA VAL A 120 -25.44 -24.57 4.28
C VAL A 120 -25.46 -25.96 3.62
N MET A 121 -24.85 -26.13 2.44
CA MET A 121 -24.80 -27.44 1.76
C MET A 121 -23.67 -28.37 2.24
N LEU A 122 -22.75 -27.90 3.08
CA LEU A 122 -21.54 -28.64 3.49
C LEU A 122 -21.31 -28.70 5.01
N ALA A 123 -22.31 -28.40 5.83
CA ALA A 123 -22.22 -28.54 7.28
C ALA A 123 -21.80 -29.97 7.67
N LYS A 124 -20.57 -30.14 8.18
CA LYS A 124 -20.10 -31.38 8.81
C LYS A 124 -20.84 -31.56 10.15
N PRO A 125 -21.25 -32.79 10.52
CA PRO A 125 -21.55 -33.06 11.92
C PRO A 125 -20.26 -32.89 12.74
N ARG A 126 -20.32 -32.13 13.83
CA ARG A 126 -19.26 -32.10 14.85
C ARG A 126 -19.08 -33.52 15.38
N LEU A 127 -17.93 -34.13 15.08
CA LEU A 127 -17.44 -35.30 15.80
C LEU A 127 -16.60 -34.79 16.96
N ASP A 128 -17.16 -34.84 18.17
CA ASP A 128 -16.45 -34.56 19.41
C ASP A 128 -15.35 -35.63 19.60
N THR A 129 -14.12 -35.27 19.26
CA THR A 129 -12.93 -36.11 19.37
C THR A 129 -12.53 -36.42 20.82
N GLU A 130 -13.14 -35.77 21.81
CA GLU A 130 -12.85 -36.03 23.24
C GLU A 130 -13.61 -37.25 23.82
N GLN A 131 -14.73 -37.67 23.24
CA GLN A 131 -15.46 -38.85 23.76
C GLN A 131 -14.89 -40.20 23.29
N LEU A 132 -14.07 -40.22 22.23
CA LEU A 132 -13.39 -41.44 21.77
C LEU A 132 -12.05 -41.68 22.48
N ALA A 133 -11.41 -40.65 23.04
CA ALA A 133 -10.17 -40.81 23.80
C ALA A 133 -10.37 -41.50 25.16
N GLN A 134 -11.54 -41.35 25.79
CA GLN A 134 -11.84 -41.99 27.08
C GLN A 134 -12.26 -43.47 26.97
N ARG A 135 -12.53 -43.99 25.76
CA ARG A 135 -12.82 -45.43 25.53
C ARG A 135 -11.64 -46.24 25.00
N GLY A 136 -10.51 -45.60 24.68
CA GLY A 136 -9.29 -46.25 24.16
C GLY A 136 -8.34 -46.80 25.22
N ALA A 137 -8.52 -46.45 26.50
CA ALA A 137 -7.71 -46.93 27.61
C ALA A 137 -8.31 -48.20 28.22
N GLY A 138 -8.17 -49.35 27.54
CA GLY A 138 -8.71 -50.61 28.08
C GLY A 138 -8.26 -51.91 27.42
N LEU A 139 -7.35 -51.89 26.45
CA LEU A 139 -6.86 -53.11 25.80
C LEU A 139 -5.34 -53.05 25.63
N CYS A 140 -4.63 -53.22 26.74
CA CYS A 140 -3.22 -53.59 26.74
C CYS A 140 -3.13 -55.10 26.49
N PHE A 141 -2.77 -55.51 25.27
CA PHE A 141 -2.49 -56.92 24.95
C PHE A 141 -1.06 -57.25 25.39
N THR A 142 -0.92 -57.88 26.56
CA THR A 142 0.34 -58.52 26.96
C THR A 142 0.54 -59.80 26.15
N PHE A 143 1.56 -59.80 25.28
CA PHE A 143 2.10 -61.01 24.68
C PHE A 143 2.74 -61.87 25.79
N VAL A 144 2.14 -63.02 26.11
CA VAL A 144 2.79 -64.05 26.91
C VAL A 144 3.26 -65.15 25.96
N SER A 145 4.58 -65.16 25.75
CA SER A 145 5.31 -66.26 25.11
C SER A 145 5.27 -67.49 26.02
N ALA A 146 4.45 -68.49 25.70
CA ALA A 146 4.49 -69.78 26.37
C ALA A 146 5.48 -70.71 25.66
N GLN A 147 6.70 -70.81 26.22
CA GLN A 147 7.68 -71.83 25.90
C GLN A 147 7.12 -73.23 26.18
N GLN A 148 7.37 -74.14 25.24
CA GLN A 148 7.17 -75.57 25.38
C GLN A 148 8.09 -76.11 26.48
N ASN A 149 7.52 -76.77 27.49
CA ASN A 149 8.22 -77.76 28.30
C ASN A 149 7.25 -78.88 28.67
N SER A 150 7.57 -80.08 28.19
CA SER A 150 6.94 -81.36 28.52
C SER A 150 7.17 -81.71 29.99
N PRO A 151 6.26 -82.46 30.64
CA PRO A 151 6.69 -83.77 31.08
C PRO A 151 5.67 -84.89 30.83
N SER A 152 6.23 -86.07 30.61
CA SER A 152 5.60 -87.38 30.59
C SER A 152 4.97 -87.75 31.94
N SER A 153 3.74 -88.29 31.94
CA SER A 153 3.42 -89.52 32.69
C SER A 153 2.03 -90.06 32.35
N THR A 154 2.00 -91.38 32.35
CA THR A 154 0.93 -92.32 32.03
C THR A 154 -0.20 -92.35 33.06
N GLY A 155 -1.45 -92.58 32.62
CA GLY A 155 -2.46 -93.24 33.45
C GLY A 155 -3.89 -92.69 33.35
N SER A 156 -4.69 -93.31 32.48
CA SER A 156 -6.12 -93.67 32.67
C SER A 156 -7.12 -92.63 33.17
N GLY A 157 -8.05 -92.20 32.29
CA GLY A 157 -9.26 -91.49 32.67
C GLY A 157 -9.96 -90.73 31.53
N ASN A 158 -10.41 -91.44 30.49
CA ASN A 158 -11.23 -90.86 29.42
C ASN A 158 -12.65 -90.58 29.93
N THR A 159 -12.99 -89.33 30.27
CA THR A 159 -14.33 -88.71 29.96
C THR A 159 -14.53 -87.23 30.35
N GLU A 160 -13.56 -86.46 30.87
CA GLU A 160 -13.80 -85.03 31.19
C GLU A 160 -13.18 -84.00 30.22
N HIS A 161 -12.26 -84.38 29.32
CA HIS A 161 -11.61 -83.45 28.38
C HIS A 161 -12.46 -83.02 27.18
N SER A 162 -13.57 -83.71 26.87
CA SER A 162 -14.36 -83.45 25.66
C SER A 162 -15.30 -82.23 25.81
N CYS A 163 -15.85 -82.01 27.01
CA CYS A 163 -16.83 -80.94 27.27
C CYS A 163 -16.19 -79.54 27.36
N SER A 164 -14.98 -79.43 27.93
CA SER A 164 -14.22 -78.16 27.95
C SER A 164 -13.78 -77.74 26.54
N SER A 165 -13.36 -78.70 25.72
CA SER A 165 -12.91 -78.46 24.35
C SER A 165 -14.04 -77.96 23.44
N GLN A 166 -15.26 -78.51 23.57
CA GLN A 166 -16.43 -78.06 22.80
C GLN A 166 -16.91 -76.65 23.16
N LYS A 167 -16.88 -76.27 24.45
CA LYS A 167 -17.16 -74.89 24.88
C LYS A 167 -16.13 -73.91 24.34
N GLN A 168 -14.86 -74.29 24.33
CA GLN A 168 -13.77 -73.45 23.84
C GLN A 168 -13.84 -73.26 22.31
N ILE A 169 -14.19 -74.31 21.55
CA ILE A 169 -14.47 -74.24 20.11
C ILE A 169 -15.69 -73.34 19.82
N SER A 170 -16.75 -73.43 20.63
CA SER A 170 -17.94 -72.57 20.52
C SER A 170 -17.62 -71.08 20.72
N ILE A 171 -16.82 -70.76 21.74
CA ILE A 171 -16.39 -69.38 22.02
C ILE A 171 -15.49 -68.88 20.89
N GLN A 172 -14.55 -69.70 20.43
CA GLN A 172 -13.66 -69.37 19.32
C GLN A 172 -14.45 -69.14 18.03
N HIS A 173 -15.44 -69.97 17.72
CA HIS A 173 -16.30 -69.80 16.56
C HIS A 173 -17.13 -68.52 16.62
N ARG A 174 -17.72 -68.21 17.78
CA ARG A 174 -18.46 -66.95 18.00
C ARG A 174 -17.55 -65.73 17.85
N GLN A 175 -16.31 -65.82 18.35
CA GLN A 175 -15.32 -64.75 18.24
C GLN A 175 -14.83 -64.57 16.80
N THR A 176 -14.65 -65.67 16.04
CA THR A 176 -14.38 -65.62 14.60
C THR A 176 -15.52 -64.97 13.83
N GLN A 177 -16.76 -65.32 14.13
CA GLN A 177 -17.94 -64.73 13.47
C GLN A 177 -18.07 -63.24 13.76
N ALA A 178 -17.90 -62.81 15.01
CA ALA A 178 -17.88 -61.39 15.39
C ALA A 178 -16.75 -60.62 14.68
N ASN A 179 -15.56 -61.21 14.57
CA ASN A 179 -14.44 -60.62 13.82
C ASN A 179 -14.72 -60.50 12.32
N CYS A 180 -15.42 -61.49 11.71
CA CYS A 180 -15.86 -61.43 10.32
C CYS A 180 -16.90 -60.30 10.10
N ASP A 181 -17.86 -60.15 11.00
CA ASP A 181 -18.89 -59.10 10.92
C ASP A 181 -18.27 -57.70 11.09
N LEU A 182 -17.34 -57.52 12.04
CA LEU A 182 -16.59 -56.28 12.21
C LEU A 182 -15.75 -55.92 10.98
N ARG A 183 -15.08 -56.92 10.37
CA ARG A 183 -14.36 -56.72 9.09
C ARG A 183 -15.29 -56.24 7.99
N ARG A 184 -16.47 -56.85 7.85
CA ARG A 184 -17.47 -56.43 6.85
C ARG A 184 -17.93 -54.99 7.08
N GLN A 185 -18.18 -54.60 8.34
CA GLN A 185 -18.54 -53.22 8.70
C GLN A 185 -17.42 -52.22 8.38
N ILE A 186 -16.16 -52.57 8.66
CA ILE A 186 -15.00 -51.74 8.30
C ILE A 186 -14.91 -51.58 6.79
N ASP A 187 -15.09 -52.65 6.02
CA ASP A 187 -15.06 -52.60 4.55
C ASP A 187 -16.20 -51.74 3.97
N GLU A 188 -17.40 -51.82 4.55
CA GLU A 188 -18.55 -50.97 4.18
C GLU A 188 -18.26 -49.49 4.48
N GLN A 189 -17.72 -49.19 5.66
CA GLN A 189 -17.31 -47.83 6.04
C GLN A 189 -16.20 -47.28 5.12
N GLN A 190 -15.22 -48.10 4.76
CA GLN A 190 -14.16 -47.73 3.82
C GLN A 190 -14.71 -47.43 2.42
N LYS A 191 -15.63 -48.26 1.90
CA LYS A 191 -16.30 -48.00 0.61
C LYS A 191 -17.10 -46.70 0.62
N MET A 192 -17.78 -46.40 1.73
CA MET A 192 -18.51 -45.15 1.88
C MET A 192 -17.56 -43.95 1.92
N LEU A 193 -16.46 -44.05 2.67
CA LEU A 193 -15.43 -43.01 2.74
C LEU A 193 -14.84 -42.72 1.35
N GLU A 194 -14.59 -43.75 0.55
CA GLU A 194 -14.03 -43.58 -0.80
C GLU A 194 -15.00 -42.84 -1.73
N LYS A 195 -16.29 -43.17 -1.70
CA LYS A 195 -17.32 -42.42 -2.44
C LYS A 195 -17.39 -40.94 -2.01
N TYR A 196 -17.25 -40.66 -0.71
CA TYR A 196 -17.20 -39.29 -0.22
C TYR A 196 -15.95 -38.54 -0.71
N LYS A 197 -14.78 -39.19 -0.71
CA LYS A 197 -13.55 -38.62 -1.26
C LYS A 197 -13.68 -38.31 -2.74
N GLU A 198 -14.24 -39.21 -3.55
CA GLU A 198 -14.50 -38.97 -4.97
C GLU A 198 -15.44 -37.78 -5.21
N ARG A 199 -16.52 -37.67 -4.42
CA ARG A 199 -17.45 -36.53 -4.50
C ARG A 199 -16.75 -35.23 -4.11
N LEU A 200 -15.95 -35.24 -3.05
CA LEU A 200 -15.18 -34.08 -2.61
C LEU A 200 -14.17 -33.65 -3.68
N ASN A 201 -13.43 -34.60 -4.27
CA ASN A 201 -12.48 -34.32 -5.35
C ASN A 201 -13.15 -33.68 -6.57
N ARG A 202 -14.35 -34.14 -6.95
CA ARG A 202 -15.14 -33.50 -8.02
C ARG A 202 -15.53 -32.06 -7.67
N CYS A 203 -15.97 -31.82 -6.43
CA CYS A 203 -16.33 -30.49 -5.95
C CYS A 203 -15.12 -29.53 -5.92
N VAL A 204 -13.98 -29.99 -5.41
CA VAL A 204 -12.72 -29.24 -5.40
C VAL A 204 -12.29 -28.91 -6.83
N THR A 205 -12.38 -29.87 -7.75
CA THR A 205 -12.02 -29.67 -9.16
C THR A 205 -12.89 -28.62 -9.84
N MET A 206 -14.21 -28.65 -9.60
CA MET A 206 -15.12 -27.61 -10.11
C MET A 206 -14.83 -26.25 -9.49
N SER A 207 -14.62 -26.20 -8.18
CA SER A 207 -14.30 -24.95 -7.47
C SER A 207 -13.02 -24.32 -8.00
N LYS A 208 -11.96 -25.12 -8.25
CA LYS A 208 -10.73 -24.66 -8.90
C LYS A 208 -11.02 -24.02 -10.26
N LYS A 209 -11.79 -24.68 -11.13
CA LYS A 209 -12.12 -24.15 -12.47
C LYS A 209 -12.85 -22.81 -12.38
N LEU A 210 -13.87 -22.70 -11.53
CA LEU A 210 -14.64 -21.47 -11.35
C LEU A 210 -13.78 -20.33 -10.78
N LEU A 211 -12.90 -20.61 -9.83
CA LEU A 211 -11.98 -19.62 -9.26
C LEU A 211 -10.97 -19.12 -10.30
N ILE A 212 -10.44 -20.00 -11.14
CA ILE A 212 -9.55 -19.63 -12.25
C ILE A 212 -10.30 -18.78 -13.28
N GLU A 213 -11.52 -19.16 -13.64
CA GLU A 213 -12.34 -18.41 -14.59
C GLU A 213 -12.65 -17.00 -14.07
N LYS A 214 -13.09 -16.87 -12.81
CA LYS A 214 -13.28 -15.58 -12.14
C LYS A 214 -12.00 -14.75 -12.16
N SER A 215 -10.87 -15.35 -11.81
CA SER A 215 -9.57 -14.65 -11.83
C SER A 215 -9.19 -14.18 -13.23
N LYS A 216 -9.47 -14.95 -14.28
CA LYS A 216 -9.24 -14.55 -15.67
C LYS A 216 -10.13 -13.37 -16.08
N GLN A 217 -11.40 -13.37 -15.67
CA GLN A 217 -12.31 -12.25 -15.92
C GLN A 217 -11.83 -10.96 -15.24
N GLU A 218 -11.42 -11.03 -13.97
CA GLU A 218 -10.83 -9.90 -13.24
C GLU A 218 -9.55 -9.38 -13.94
N LYS A 219 -8.68 -10.29 -14.39
CA LYS A 219 -7.47 -9.97 -15.16
C LYS A 219 -7.77 -9.28 -16.50
N MET A 220 -8.83 -9.69 -17.20
CA MET A 220 -9.26 -9.06 -18.46
C MET A 220 -9.84 -7.67 -18.21
N ALA A 221 -10.76 -7.52 -17.25
CA ALA A 221 -11.35 -6.23 -16.89
C ALA A 221 -10.28 -5.19 -16.48
N CYS A 222 -9.26 -5.64 -15.75
CA CYS A 222 -8.14 -4.78 -15.36
C CYS A 222 -7.28 -4.33 -16.56
N ARG A 223 -7.08 -5.21 -17.55
CA ARG A 223 -6.38 -4.87 -18.80
C ARG A 223 -7.20 -3.92 -19.66
N ASP A 224 -8.52 -4.12 -19.76
CA ASP A 224 -9.40 -3.23 -20.51
C ASP A 224 -9.40 -1.82 -19.92
N LYS A 225 -9.48 -1.70 -18.60
CA LYS A 225 -9.32 -0.42 -17.89
C LYS A 225 -7.96 0.23 -18.20
N SER A 226 -6.90 -0.56 -18.16
CA SER A 226 -5.54 -0.07 -18.47
C SER A 226 -5.40 0.38 -19.93
N MET A 227 -6.07 -0.29 -20.87
CA MET A 227 -6.11 0.13 -22.28
C MET A 227 -6.88 1.43 -22.48
N GLN A 228 -7.98 1.64 -21.75
CA GLN A 228 -8.73 2.91 -21.79
C GLN A 228 -7.90 4.06 -21.21
N ASP A 229 -7.24 3.84 -20.08
CA ASP A 229 -6.38 4.83 -19.44
C ASP A 229 -5.13 5.14 -20.27
N ARG A 230 -4.68 4.23 -21.15
CA ARG A 230 -3.56 4.44 -22.07
C ARG A 230 -3.71 5.69 -22.94
N LEU A 231 -4.88 5.90 -23.55
CA LEU A 231 -5.14 7.05 -24.42
C LEU A 231 -5.38 8.33 -23.63
N ARG A 232 -5.96 8.19 -22.44
CA ARG A 232 -6.37 9.31 -21.59
C ARG A 232 -5.22 9.88 -20.78
N LEU A 233 -4.47 9.02 -20.09
CA LEU A 233 -3.40 9.38 -19.17
C LEU A 233 -2.02 9.34 -19.83
N GLY A 234 -1.82 8.40 -20.76
CA GLY A 234 -0.56 8.23 -21.48
C GLY A 234 -0.02 6.80 -21.45
N HIS A 235 1.14 6.59 -22.06
CA HIS A 235 1.80 5.30 -22.12
C HIS A 235 3.31 5.40 -22.31
N PHE A 236 4.02 4.31 -22.03
CA PHE A 236 5.43 4.21 -22.38
C PHE A 236 5.62 4.01 -23.89
N THR A 237 6.57 4.72 -24.47
CA THR A 237 7.08 4.55 -25.82
C THR A 237 8.57 4.26 -25.75
N THR A 238 9.02 3.31 -26.57
CA THR A 238 10.45 3.02 -26.69
C THR A 238 11.09 4.05 -27.62
N VAL A 239 11.99 4.87 -27.09
CA VAL A 239 12.74 5.88 -27.83
C VAL A 239 14.19 5.42 -27.96
N ARG A 240 14.77 5.58 -29.14
CA ARG A 240 16.17 5.22 -29.40
C ARG A 240 17.09 6.37 -28.99
N HIS A 241 18.03 6.10 -28.08
CA HIS A 241 19.11 7.01 -27.70
C HIS A 241 20.45 6.42 -28.16
N GLY A 242 20.86 6.77 -29.38
CA GLY A 242 22.10 6.25 -29.98
C GLY A 242 22.03 4.74 -30.21
N ALA A 243 22.81 3.97 -29.44
CA ALA A 243 22.85 2.50 -29.49
C ALA A 243 21.92 1.81 -28.46
N SER A 244 21.31 2.58 -27.55
CA SER A 244 20.40 2.07 -26.52
C SER A 244 18.94 2.44 -26.83
N PHE A 245 18.02 1.68 -26.26
CA PHE A 245 16.60 1.98 -26.24
C PHE A 245 16.19 2.33 -24.81
N THR A 246 15.43 3.41 -24.65
CA THR A 246 14.91 3.82 -23.35
C THR A 246 13.41 4.01 -23.43
N GLU A 247 12.69 3.57 -22.40
CA GLU A 247 11.26 3.81 -22.30
C GLU A 247 11.01 5.24 -21.80
N GLN A 248 10.21 6.00 -22.53
CA GLN A 248 9.79 7.34 -22.16
C GLN A 248 8.27 7.41 -22.03
N TRP A 249 7.77 8.09 -21.01
CA TRP A 249 6.35 8.32 -20.86
C TRP A 249 5.87 9.37 -21.87
N THR A 250 4.80 9.04 -22.60
CA THR A 250 4.09 9.95 -23.51
C THR A 250 2.71 10.26 -22.94
N ASP A 251 2.42 11.54 -22.72
CA ASP A 251 1.16 11.97 -22.12
C ASP A 251 -0.06 11.80 -23.04
N GLY A 252 -1.18 11.36 -22.45
CA GLY A 252 -2.46 11.20 -23.13
C GLY A 252 -3.26 12.50 -23.28
N TYR A 253 -4.46 12.41 -23.89
CA TYR A 253 -5.24 13.59 -24.23
C TYR A 253 -5.63 14.46 -23.03
N ALA A 254 -5.80 13.87 -21.84
CA ALA A 254 -6.23 14.61 -20.65
C ALA A 254 -5.17 15.63 -20.20
N PHE A 255 -3.90 15.23 -20.20
CA PHE A 255 -2.77 16.13 -19.89
C PHE A 255 -2.58 17.15 -21.01
N GLN A 256 -2.61 16.73 -22.27
CA GLN A 256 -2.45 17.64 -23.41
C GLN A 256 -3.53 18.75 -23.42
N ASN A 257 -4.76 18.42 -23.04
CA ASN A 257 -5.85 19.39 -22.95
C ASN A 257 -5.63 20.41 -21.81
N LEU A 258 -5.16 19.97 -20.65
CA LEU A 258 -4.82 20.87 -19.53
C LEU A 258 -3.64 21.78 -19.87
N ILE A 259 -2.59 21.25 -20.51
CA ILE A 259 -1.43 22.05 -20.94
C ILE A 259 -1.88 23.15 -21.90
N LYS A 260 -2.71 22.81 -22.90
CA LYS A 260 -3.29 23.80 -23.83
C LYS A 260 -4.19 24.82 -23.13
N GLN A 261 -4.91 24.43 -22.07
CA GLN A 261 -5.67 25.38 -21.25
C GLN A 261 -4.75 26.32 -20.48
N GLN A 262 -3.69 25.81 -19.85
CA GLN A 262 -2.70 26.60 -19.13
C GLN A 262 -2.02 27.63 -20.05
N GLU A 263 -1.62 27.22 -21.26
CA GLU A 263 -1.01 28.11 -22.26
C GLU A 263 -1.97 29.24 -22.67
N ARG A 264 -3.28 28.95 -22.81
CA ARG A 264 -4.31 29.95 -23.13
C ARG A 264 -4.47 30.97 -21.99
N ILE A 265 -4.55 30.51 -20.74
CA ILE A 265 -4.64 31.38 -19.57
C ILE A 265 -3.39 32.27 -19.46
N ASN A 266 -2.20 31.70 -19.65
CA ASN A 266 -0.95 32.45 -19.62
C ASN A 266 -0.93 33.54 -20.70
N SER A 267 -1.35 33.20 -21.92
CA SER A 267 -1.45 34.17 -23.03
C SER A 267 -2.43 35.30 -22.74
N GLN A 268 -3.60 34.98 -22.16
CA GLN A 268 -4.59 35.99 -21.76
C GLN A 268 -4.08 36.89 -20.62
N ARG A 269 -3.39 36.31 -19.64
CA ARG A 269 -2.75 37.04 -18.54
C ARG A 269 -1.70 38.01 -19.07
N GLU A 270 -0.83 37.57 -19.97
CA GLU A 270 0.18 38.42 -20.61
C GLU A 270 -0.44 39.57 -21.41
N GLU A 271 -1.54 39.32 -22.13
CA GLU A 271 -2.27 40.35 -22.87
C GLU A 271 -2.90 41.38 -21.93
N ILE A 272 -3.57 40.95 -20.85
CA ILE A 272 -4.14 41.87 -19.86
C ILE A 272 -3.04 42.71 -19.20
N GLU A 273 -1.90 42.11 -18.85
CA GLU A 273 -0.78 42.85 -18.26
C GLU A 273 -0.17 43.86 -19.25
N ARG A 274 -0.13 43.52 -20.54
CA ARG A 274 0.26 44.44 -21.62
C ARG A 274 -0.72 45.62 -21.74
N GLN A 275 -2.03 45.35 -21.72
CA GLN A 275 -3.08 46.38 -21.75
C GLN A 275 -3.02 47.29 -20.51
N ARG A 276 -2.78 46.72 -19.34
CA ARG A 276 -2.63 47.46 -18.08
C ARG A 276 -1.39 48.37 -18.07
N LYS A 277 -0.27 47.91 -18.64
CA LYS A 277 0.92 48.75 -18.87
C LYS A 277 0.64 49.91 -19.84
N MET A 278 -0.20 49.69 -20.86
CA MET A 278 -0.64 50.76 -21.77
C MET A 278 -1.60 51.74 -21.10
N LEU A 279 -2.53 51.26 -20.27
CA LEU A 279 -3.42 52.09 -19.47
C LEU A 279 -2.63 52.99 -18.50
N ALA A 280 -1.61 52.44 -17.83
CA ALA A 280 -0.75 53.19 -16.92
C ALA A 280 -0.04 54.39 -17.60
N LYS A 281 0.27 54.29 -18.90
CA LYS A 281 0.84 55.40 -19.69
C LYS A 281 -0.18 56.49 -20.00
N ARG A 282 -1.48 56.21 -19.89
CA ARG A 282 -2.61 57.13 -20.13
C ARG A 282 -3.20 57.68 -18.83
N LYS A 283 -2.52 57.49 -17.69
CA LYS A 283 -2.98 57.95 -16.39
C LYS A 283 -3.16 59.48 -16.39
N PRO A 284 -4.36 60.01 -16.09
CA PRO A 284 -4.57 61.45 -16.02
C PRO A 284 -3.76 62.07 -14.86
N PRO A 285 -3.30 63.33 -15.00
CA PRO A 285 -2.53 64.01 -13.97
C PRO A 285 -3.36 64.16 -12.68
N ALA A 286 -2.72 63.96 -11.52
CA ALA A 286 -3.35 64.15 -10.23
C ALA A 286 -3.82 65.61 -10.08
N MET A 287 -5.06 65.80 -9.63
CA MET A 287 -5.62 67.12 -9.35
C MET A 287 -4.81 67.75 -8.19
N GLY A 288 -3.85 68.64 -8.51
CA GLY A 288 -3.04 69.32 -7.50
C GLY A 288 -1.63 69.81 -7.86
N GLN A 289 -1.14 69.72 -9.10
CA GLN A 289 0.10 70.44 -9.49
C GLN A 289 -0.23 71.54 -10.50
N ALA A 290 -0.12 72.79 -10.05
CA ALA A 290 -0.19 73.97 -10.91
C ALA A 290 0.98 73.96 -11.92
N PRO A 291 0.76 74.36 -13.19
CA PRO A 291 1.85 74.46 -14.15
C PRO A 291 2.71 75.69 -13.82
N PRO A 292 4.05 75.63 -13.97
CA PRO A 292 4.84 76.86 -13.95
C PRO A 292 4.53 77.63 -15.24
N ALA A 293 4.04 78.85 -15.07
CA ALA A 293 3.91 79.80 -16.16
C ALA A 293 5.31 80.19 -16.66
N THR A 294 5.59 80.03 -17.96
CA THR A 294 6.25 81.06 -18.77
C THR A 294 6.41 80.69 -20.25
N ASN A 295 5.98 81.66 -21.08
CA ASN A 295 6.49 82.17 -22.35
C ASN A 295 6.38 81.41 -23.69
N GLU A 296 5.73 82.13 -24.60
CA GLU A 296 5.69 81.99 -26.04
C GLU A 296 7.09 81.95 -26.69
N GLN A 297 7.28 81.12 -27.72
CA GLN A 297 7.47 81.59 -29.10
C GLN A 297 7.80 80.44 -30.09
N LYS A 298 7.13 80.53 -31.27
CA LYS A 298 7.61 80.19 -32.63
C LYS A 298 7.73 78.72 -33.09
N GLN A 299 6.96 78.47 -34.16
CA GLN A 299 7.34 77.88 -35.47
C GLN A 299 6.81 76.50 -35.88
N ARG A 300 6.12 76.55 -37.03
CA ARG A 300 6.18 75.70 -38.23
C ARG A 300 5.37 74.40 -38.29
N LYS A 301 4.49 74.41 -39.31
CA LYS A 301 3.83 73.31 -40.01
C LYS A 301 4.70 72.05 -40.14
N SER A 302 4.13 70.91 -39.77
CA SER A 302 4.35 69.60 -40.41
C SER A 302 3.12 68.74 -40.18
N LYS A 303 2.41 68.40 -41.26
CA LYS A 303 1.39 67.35 -41.28
C LYS A 303 2.08 66.01 -41.03
N THR A 304 1.75 65.37 -39.93
CA THR A 304 2.11 63.97 -39.68
C THR A 304 0.93 63.31 -38.98
N ASN A 305 0.45 62.22 -39.58
CA ASN A 305 -0.58 61.34 -39.04
C ASN A 305 -0.24 60.97 -37.59
N GLY A 306 -1.02 61.49 -36.64
CA GLY A 306 -0.94 61.12 -35.23
C GLY A 306 -2.34 60.73 -34.79
N ALA A 307 -2.55 59.44 -34.49
CA ALA A 307 -3.71 59.02 -33.73
C ALA A 307 -3.63 59.73 -32.37
N GLU A 308 -4.60 60.60 -32.12
CA GLU A 308 -4.68 61.39 -30.89
C GLU A 308 -4.72 60.44 -29.68
N ASN A 309 -3.74 60.58 -28.79
CA ASN A 309 -3.74 59.96 -27.47
C ASN A 309 -4.78 60.71 -26.63
N GLU A 310 -6.07 60.40 -26.80
CA GLU A 310 -7.12 60.90 -25.93
C GLU A 310 -6.79 60.51 -24.48
N THR A 311 -6.67 61.53 -23.63
CA THR A 311 -6.38 61.35 -22.21
C THR A 311 -7.68 60.93 -21.53
N LEU A 312 -7.72 59.73 -20.96
CA LEU A 312 -8.90 59.20 -20.28
C LEU A 312 -9.31 60.10 -19.10
N THR A 313 -10.61 60.24 -18.86
CA THR A 313 -11.08 60.88 -17.62
C THR A 313 -10.66 60.03 -16.41
N LEU A 314 -10.55 60.65 -15.23
CA LEU A 314 -10.17 59.94 -14.00
C LEU A 314 -11.11 58.77 -13.69
N ALA A 315 -12.42 58.94 -13.95
CA ALA A 315 -13.43 57.90 -13.75
C ALA A 315 -13.23 56.72 -14.70
N GLU A 316 -13.05 56.98 -16.01
CA GLU A 316 -12.82 55.92 -17.00
C GLU A 316 -11.51 55.16 -16.76
N TYR A 317 -10.46 55.85 -16.30
CA TYR A 317 -9.20 55.20 -15.92
C TYR A 317 -9.41 54.21 -14.76
N HIS A 318 -10.10 54.64 -13.70
CA HIS A 318 -10.37 53.78 -12.54
C HIS A 318 -11.28 52.60 -12.89
N GLU A 319 -12.27 52.82 -13.75
CA GLU A 319 -13.14 51.75 -14.25
C GLU A 319 -12.32 50.69 -15.02
N GLN A 320 -11.47 51.11 -15.95
CA GLN A 320 -10.63 50.17 -16.71
C GLN A 320 -9.61 49.45 -15.82
N GLU A 321 -9.03 50.13 -14.83
CA GLU A 321 -8.12 49.52 -13.85
C GLU A 321 -8.82 48.44 -13.02
N GLU A 322 -10.03 48.70 -12.53
CA GLU A 322 -10.81 47.73 -11.77
C GLU A 322 -11.25 46.54 -12.64
N ILE A 323 -11.64 46.77 -13.91
CA ILE A 323 -11.94 45.70 -14.87
C ILE A 323 -10.73 44.78 -15.07
N PHE A 324 -9.52 45.33 -15.29
CA PHE A 324 -8.32 44.51 -15.46
C PHE A 324 -7.97 43.72 -14.20
N LYS A 325 -8.12 44.34 -13.03
CA LYS A 325 -7.88 43.69 -11.74
C LYS A 325 -8.84 42.52 -11.52
N LEU A 326 -10.13 42.69 -11.81
CA LEU A 326 -11.13 41.62 -11.71
C LEU A 326 -10.85 40.48 -12.69
N ARG A 327 -10.49 40.79 -13.95
CA ARG A 327 -10.12 39.78 -14.94
C ARG A 327 -8.87 38.98 -14.53
N LEU A 328 -7.85 39.65 -14.01
CA LEU A 328 -6.64 38.99 -13.52
C LEU A 328 -6.95 38.09 -12.30
N GLY A 329 -7.84 38.54 -11.42
CA GLY A 329 -8.34 37.73 -10.30
C GLY A 329 -9.08 36.48 -10.75
N HIS A 330 -9.90 36.57 -11.81
CA HIS A 330 -10.58 35.43 -12.41
C HIS A 330 -9.60 34.44 -13.05
N LEU A 331 -8.65 34.91 -13.86
CA LEU A 331 -7.61 34.05 -14.46
C LEU A 331 -6.77 33.34 -13.40
N LYS A 332 -6.44 34.02 -12.28
CA LYS A 332 -5.73 33.40 -11.17
C LYS A 332 -6.52 32.27 -10.50
N LYS A 333 -7.86 32.38 -10.45
CA LYS A 333 -8.72 31.32 -9.93
C LYS A 333 -8.74 30.13 -10.89
N GLU A 334 -8.90 30.38 -12.19
CA GLU A 334 -8.84 29.33 -13.21
C GLU A 334 -7.49 28.62 -13.25
N GLU A 335 -6.37 29.36 -13.14
CA GLU A 335 -5.02 28.80 -13.02
C GLU A 335 -4.91 27.85 -11.82
N ALA A 336 -5.48 28.23 -10.66
CA ALA A 336 -5.51 27.37 -9.49
C ALA A 336 -6.38 26.11 -9.69
N GLU A 337 -7.49 26.21 -10.44
CA GLU A 337 -8.33 25.07 -10.79
C GLU A 337 -7.63 24.10 -11.75
N ILE A 338 -6.94 24.62 -12.78
CA ILE A 338 -6.12 23.81 -13.69
C ILE A 338 -5.00 23.10 -12.93
N GLN A 339 -4.30 23.82 -12.05
CA GLN A 339 -3.22 23.24 -11.25
C GLN A 339 -3.73 22.11 -10.34
N ALA A 340 -4.89 22.31 -9.69
CA ALA A 340 -5.51 21.28 -8.85
C ALA A 340 -5.91 20.03 -9.66
N GLU A 341 -6.43 20.24 -10.88
CA GLU A 341 -6.81 19.16 -11.79
C GLU A 341 -5.59 18.44 -12.36
N LEU A 342 -4.50 19.15 -12.64
CA LEU A 342 -3.21 18.58 -13.05
C LEU A 342 -2.65 17.67 -11.95
N GLU A 343 -2.62 18.14 -10.70
CA GLU A 343 -2.20 17.32 -9.56
C GLU A 343 -3.11 16.09 -9.36
N ARG A 344 -4.40 16.22 -9.66
CA ARG A 344 -5.34 15.09 -9.62
C ARG A 344 -5.03 14.08 -10.72
N LEU A 345 -4.84 14.52 -11.96
CA LEU A 345 -4.45 13.64 -13.06
C LEU A 345 -3.10 12.97 -12.82
N GLU A 346 -2.14 13.68 -12.24
CA GLU A 346 -0.82 13.14 -11.93
C GLU A 346 -0.89 11.97 -10.95
N ARG A 347 -1.76 12.07 -9.94
CA ARG A 347 -2.05 10.96 -9.03
C ARG A 347 -2.65 9.75 -9.76
N VAL A 348 -3.65 9.99 -10.60
CA VAL A 348 -4.30 8.91 -11.39
C VAL A 348 -3.28 8.26 -12.35
N ARG A 349 -2.43 9.06 -12.99
CA ARG A 349 -1.33 8.58 -13.84
C ARG A 349 -0.36 7.69 -13.07
N ASN A 350 0.06 8.09 -11.87
CA ASN A 350 0.98 7.31 -11.05
C ASN A 350 0.38 5.95 -10.64
N LEU A 351 -0.93 5.90 -10.37
CA LEU A 351 -1.64 4.64 -10.09
C LEU A 351 -1.73 3.76 -11.34
N HIS A 352 -2.02 4.36 -12.50
CA HIS A 352 -2.02 3.65 -13.77
C HIS A 352 -0.65 3.06 -14.11
N ILE A 353 0.44 3.82 -13.91
CA ILE A 353 1.82 3.32 -14.07
C ILE A 353 2.10 2.15 -13.12
N ARG A 354 1.69 2.25 -11.84
CA ARG A 354 1.84 1.15 -10.87
C ARG A 354 1.10 -0.11 -11.35
N GLU A 355 -0.10 0.06 -11.90
CA GLU A 355 -0.90 -1.05 -12.41
C GLU A 355 -0.28 -1.69 -13.66
N LEU A 356 0.21 -0.89 -14.62
CA LEU A 356 0.96 -1.40 -15.78
C LEU A 356 2.18 -2.24 -15.35
N LYS A 357 2.92 -1.78 -14.33
CA LYS A 357 4.04 -2.54 -13.76
C LYS A 357 3.58 -3.84 -13.11
N ARG A 358 2.44 -3.85 -12.40
CA ARG A 358 1.87 -5.06 -11.81
C ARG A 358 1.49 -6.08 -12.88
N ILE A 359 0.80 -5.66 -13.94
CA ILE A 359 0.43 -6.51 -15.08
C ILE A 359 1.68 -7.09 -15.75
N HIS A 360 2.68 -6.25 -16.05
CA HIS A 360 3.93 -6.69 -16.64
C HIS A 360 4.67 -7.71 -15.76
N ASN A 361 4.71 -7.48 -14.44
CA ASN A 361 5.29 -8.44 -13.49
C ASN A 361 4.51 -9.77 -13.45
N GLU A 362 3.18 -9.71 -13.50
CA GLU A 362 2.33 -10.91 -13.54
C GLU A 362 2.58 -11.73 -14.81
N ASP A 363 2.68 -11.07 -15.98
CA ASP A 363 2.91 -11.73 -17.27
C ASP A 363 4.28 -12.41 -17.35
N ASN A 364 5.27 -11.84 -16.66
CA ASN A 364 6.65 -12.33 -16.59
C ASN A 364 6.91 -13.31 -15.44
N SER A 365 5.97 -13.50 -14.52
CA SER A 365 6.14 -14.45 -13.42
C SER A 365 5.97 -15.90 -13.90
N GLN A 366 6.75 -16.80 -13.32
CA GLN A 366 6.60 -18.24 -13.51
C GLN A 366 5.29 -18.80 -12.94
N PHE A 367 4.58 -18.03 -12.10
CA PHE A 367 3.36 -18.45 -11.40
C PHE A 367 2.06 -17.92 -12.05
N LYS A 368 2.14 -17.40 -13.28
CA LYS A 368 1.00 -16.70 -13.93
C LYS A 368 -0.20 -17.59 -14.28
N ASP A 369 0.02 -18.87 -14.50
CA ASP A 369 -0.95 -19.86 -14.98
C ASP A 369 -1.69 -20.62 -13.85
N HIS A 370 -1.95 -19.92 -12.74
CA HIS A 370 -2.75 -20.43 -11.62
C HIS A 370 -2.30 -21.78 -11.01
N PRO A 371 -1.00 -21.98 -10.72
CA PRO A 371 -0.54 -23.23 -10.11
C PRO A 371 -1.12 -23.42 -8.71
N THR A 372 -1.33 -24.68 -8.31
CA THR A 372 -1.64 -25.02 -6.91
C THR A 372 -0.32 -25.32 -6.19
N LEU A 373 -0.02 -24.59 -5.12
CA LEU A 373 1.16 -24.81 -4.30
C LEU A 373 0.81 -25.65 -3.06
N ASN A 374 1.75 -26.50 -2.64
CA ASN A 374 1.62 -27.39 -1.47
C ASN A 374 0.30 -28.20 -1.48
N ASP A 375 -0.16 -28.60 -2.68
CA ASP A 375 -1.44 -29.30 -2.94
C ASP A 375 -2.70 -28.63 -2.34
N ARG A 376 -2.60 -27.37 -1.92
CA ARG A 376 -3.61 -26.70 -1.10
C ARG A 376 -3.91 -25.27 -1.55
N TYR A 377 -2.91 -24.52 -1.97
CA TYR A 377 -3.05 -23.08 -2.23
C TYR A 377 -3.13 -22.82 -3.73
N LEU A 378 -4.34 -22.63 -4.25
CA LEU A 378 -4.55 -22.27 -5.65
C LEU A 378 -4.21 -20.80 -5.87
N LEU A 379 -3.12 -20.49 -6.59
CA LEU A 379 -2.77 -19.12 -6.92
C LEU A 379 -3.74 -18.52 -7.95
N LEU A 380 -4.09 -17.25 -7.78
CA LEU A 380 -5.04 -16.53 -8.64
C LEU A 380 -4.37 -15.43 -9.45
N HIS A 381 -4.09 -14.30 -8.83
CA HIS A 381 -3.47 -13.15 -9.48
C HIS A 381 -2.43 -12.50 -8.58
N LEU A 382 -1.46 -11.84 -9.20
CA LEU A 382 -0.39 -11.13 -8.51
C LEU A 382 -0.97 -9.88 -7.82
N LEU A 383 -0.69 -9.72 -6.54
CA LEU A 383 -0.98 -8.51 -5.75
C LEU A 383 0.16 -7.51 -5.84
N GLY A 384 1.41 -7.98 -5.78
CA GLY A 384 2.58 -7.12 -5.89
C GLY A 384 3.88 -7.91 -5.98
N ARG A 385 4.94 -7.20 -6.38
CA ARG A 385 6.31 -7.73 -6.50
C ARG A 385 7.26 -6.83 -5.72
N GLY A 386 8.00 -7.42 -4.78
CA GLY A 386 9.13 -6.82 -4.09
C GLY A 386 10.46 -7.19 -4.74
N GLY A 387 11.58 -6.82 -4.11
CA GLY A 387 12.92 -7.11 -4.65
C GLY A 387 13.25 -8.60 -4.74
N PHE A 388 12.80 -9.39 -3.76
CA PHE A 388 13.09 -10.84 -3.65
C PHE A 388 11.82 -11.67 -3.42
N SER A 389 10.64 -11.11 -3.67
CA SER A 389 9.39 -11.82 -3.44
C SER A 389 8.25 -11.36 -4.35
N GLU A 390 7.32 -12.27 -4.60
CA GLU A 390 6.05 -12.03 -5.27
C GLU A 390 4.92 -12.38 -4.31
N VAL A 391 3.88 -11.56 -4.25
CA VAL A 391 2.72 -11.80 -3.39
C VAL A 391 1.52 -12.07 -4.27
N TYR A 392 0.91 -13.23 -4.11
CA TYR A 392 -0.26 -13.68 -4.86
C TYR A 392 -1.49 -13.73 -3.97
N LYS A 393 -2.64 -13.32 -4.51
CA LYS A 393 -3.92 -13.76 -3.98
C LYS A 393 -4.06 -15.24 -4.32
N ALA A 394 -4.43 -16.04 -3.33
CA ALA A 394 -4.67 -17.47 -3.51
C ALA A 394 -5.93 -17.89 -2.76
N PHE A 395 -6.40 -19.11 -3.07
CA PHE A 395 -7.49 -19.74 -2.35
C PHE A 395 -6.98 -21.01 -1.67
N ASP A 396 -7.18 -21.09 -0.36
CA ASP A 396 -6.92 -22.29 0.43
C ASP A 396 -8.05 -23.29 0.19
N LEU A 397 -7.74 -24.38 -0.51
CA LEU A 397 -8.72 -25.41 -0.88
C LEU A 397 -9.18 -26.26 0.30
N THR A 398 -8.43 -26.24 1.41
CA THR A 398 -8.75 -27.00 2.63
C THR A 398 -9.63 -26.18 3.57
N GLU A 399 -9.21 -24.95 3.89
CA GLU A 399 -9.94 -24.04 4.80
C GLU A 399 -11.01 -23.20 4.08
N GLN A 400 -11.07 -23.29 2.75
CA GLN A 400 -12.05 -22.61 1.89
C GLN A 400 -12.10 -21.09 2.08
N ARG A 401 -10.93 -20.45 2.11
CA ARG A 401 -10.78 -19.00 2.28
C ARG A 401 -9.70 -18.41 1.37
N TYR A 402 -9.84 -17.13 1.05
CA TYR A 402 -8.77 -16.38 0.38
C TYR A 402 -7.59 -16.14 1.34
N VAL A 403 -6.38 -16.26 0.81
CA VAL A 403 -5.12 -16.03 1.51
C VAL A 403 -4.15 -15.26 0.61
N ALA A 404 -3.16 -14.62 1.19
CA ALA A 404 -2.05 -13.99 0.47
C ALA A 404 -0.81 -14.88 0.58
N VAL A 405 -0.27 -15.37 -0.54
CA VAL A 405 0.93 -16.20 -0.57
C VAL A 405 2.10 -15.35 -1.00
N LYS A 406 3.03 -15.08 -0.08
CA LYS A 406 4.29 -14.38 -0.35
C LYS A 406 5.35 -15.42 -0.67
N ILE A 407 5.76 -15.46 -1.93
CA ILE A 407 6.76 -16.37 -2.49
C ILE A 407 8.08 -15.64 -2.47
N HIS A 408 9.04 -16.13 -1.69
CA HIS A 408 10.39 -15.60 -1.62
C HIS A 408 11.28 -16.38 -2.57
N GLN A 409 12.01 -15.67 -3.43
CA GLN A 409 12.92 -16.28 -4.39
C GLN A 409 14.32 -15.71 -4.21
N LEU A 410 15.24 -16.57 -3.77
CA LEU A 410 16.64 -16.21 -3.61
C LEU A 410 17.33 -16.17 -4.97
N ASN A 411 18.33 -15.30 -5.10
CA ASN A 411 19.15 -15.28 -6.30
C ASN A 411 20.05 -16.52 -6.33
N LYS A 412 19.92 -17.32 -7.39
CA LYS A 412 20.69 -18.57 -7.57
C LYS A 412 22.20 -18.35 -7.55
N ASN A 413 22.65 -17.16 -7.98
CA ASN A 413 24.08 -16.80 -8.07
C ASN A 413 24.66 -16.33 -6.73
N TRP A 414 23.87 -16.25 -5.66
CA TRP A 414 24.39 -15.93 -4.33
C TRP A 414 25.23 -17.08 -3.79
N ARG A 415 26.31 -16.73 -3.08
CA ARG A 415 27.11 -17.67 -2.30
C ARG A 415 26.23 -18.36 -1.24
N ASP A 416 26.53 -19.61 -0.92
CA ASP A 416 25.74 -20.41 0.02
C ASP A 416 25.59 -19.75 1.39
N GLU A 417 26.66 -19.13 1.90
CA GLU A 417 26.63 -18.36 3.17
C GLU A 417 25.55 -17.26 3.16
N LYS A 418 25.40 -16.57 2.03
CA LYS A 418 24.40 -15.50 1.87
C LYS A 418 22.98 -16.06 1.79
N LYS A 419 22.80 -17.20 1.11
CA LYS A 419 21.53 -17.91 1.05
C LYS A 419 21.11 -18.42 2.43
N GLU A 420 22.04 -19.01 3.17
CA GLU A 420 21.82 -19.50 4.53
C GLU A 420 21.45 -18.35 5.48
N ASN A 421 22.15 -17.22 5.41
CA ASN A 421 21.81 -16.04 6.21
C ASN A 421 20.41 -15.51 5.88
N TYR A 422 20.04 -15.45 4.60
CA TYR A 422 18.68 -15.05 4.20
C TYR A 422 17.63 -16.04 4.72
N HIS A 423 17.90 -17.34 4.65
CA HIS A 423 17.00 -18.38 5.18
C HIS A 423 16.84 -18.25 6.69
N LYS A 424 17.92 -17.97 7.44
CA LYS A 424 17.88 -17.68 8.88
C LYS A 424 17.00 -16.47 9.18
N HIS A 425 17.12 -15.39 8.40
CA HIS A 425 16.27 -14.20 8.56
C HIS A 425 14.79 -14.51 8.30
N ALA A 426 14.47 -15.26 7.25
CA ALA A 426 13.11 -15.66 6.92
C ALA A 426 12.50 -16.59 7.97
N CYS A 427 13.26 -17.58 8.45
CA CYS A 427 12.83 -18.44 9.55
C CYS A 427 12.59 -17.65 10.84
N ARG A 428 13.39 -16.60 11.10
CA ARG A 428 13.15 -15.70 12.22
C ARG A 428 11.85 -14.92 12.05
N GLU A 429 11.60 -14.33 10.88
CA GLU A 429 10.35 -13.66 10.54
C GLU A 429 9.15 -14.59 10.78
N TYR A 430 9.23 -15.82 10.26
CA TYR A 430 8.21 -16.85 10.48
C TYR A 430 7.96 -17.13 11.97
N ARG A 431 9.02 -17.39 12.74
CA ARG A 431 8.90 -17.74 14.17
C ARG A 431 8.32 -16.60 15.00
N ILE A 432 8.72 -15.36 14.71
CA ILE A 432 8.13 -14.17 15.34
C ILE A 432 6.65 -14.10 15.01
N HIS A 433 6.33 -14.11 13.72
CA HIS A 433 5.00 -13.78 13.23
C HIS A 433 3.97 -14.88 13.51
N LYS A 434 4.40 -16.14 13.61
CA LYS A 434 3.53 -17.30 13.86
C LYS A 434 2.84 -17.25 15.22
N GLU A 435 3.50 -16.69 16.23
CA GLU A 435 3.00 -16.57 17.60
C GLU A 435 2.13 -15.31 17.83
N LEU A 436 2.07 -14.41 16.83
CA LEU A 436 1.30 -13.17 16.96
C LEU A 436 -0.19 -13.43 16.68
N ASP A 437 -1.02 -13.11 17.66
CA ASP A 437 -2.48 -13.13 17.54
C ASP A 437 -3.09 -11.85 18.10
N HIS A 438 -3.33 -10.89 17.19
CA HIS A 438 -3.94 -9.61 17.53
C HIS A 438 -4.78 -9.11 16.34
N PRO A 439 -5.97 -8.51 16.56
CA PRO A 439 -6.86 -8.08 15.47
C PRO A 439 -6.25 -7.04 14.52
N ARG A 440 -5.25 -6.26 15.00
CA ARG A 440 -4.53 -5.26 14.21
C ARG A 440 -3.20 -5.74 13.62
N ILE A 441 -2.95 -7.05 13.66
CA ILE A 441 -1.79 -7.70 13.01
C ILE A 441 -2.34 -8.71 11.99
N VAL A 442 -1.75 -8.76 10.79
CA VAL A 442 -2.06 -9.77 9.78
C VAL A 442 -1.69 -11.14 10.32
N LYS A 443 -2.56 -12.15 10.22
CA LYS A 443 -2.21 -13.51 10.68
C LYS A 443 -1.28 -14.23 9.70
N LEU A 444 -0.32 -14.99 10.25
CA LEU A 444 0.50 -15.94 9.50
C LEU A 444 -0.07 -17.36 9.66
N TYR A 445 -0.57 -17.93 8.58
CA TYR A 445 -1.20 -19.24 8.58
C TYR A 445 -0.20 -20.37 8.40
N ASP A 446 0.70 -20.28 7.43
CA ASP A 446 1.54 -21.41 7.02
C ASP A 446 2.90 -20.98 6.45
N TYR A 447 3.83 -21.92 6.41
CA TYR A 447 5.16 -21.78 5.83
C TYR A 447 5.60 -23.11 5.19
N PHE A 448 6.12 -23.04 3.97
CA PHE A 448 6.66 -24.22 3.28
C PHE A 448 7.74 -23.82 2.26
N SER A 449 8.72 -24.69 2.06
CA SER A 449 9.71 -24.57 0.98
C SER A 449 9.14 -25.07 -0.34
N LEU A 450 9.44 -24.40 -1.45
CA LEU A 450 9.16 -24.90 -2.80
C LEU A 450 10.35 -25.69 -3.34
N ASP A 451 11.55 -25.15 -3.18
CA ASP A 451 12.83 -25.77 -3.51
C ASP A 451 13.94 -25.24 -2.58
N THR A 452 15.21 -25.47 -2.91
CA THR A 452 16.36 -25.03 -2.10
C THR A 452 16.53 -23.51 -2.05
N ASP A 453 16.07 -22.80 -3.09
CA ASP A 453 16.27 -21.36 -3.28
C ASP A 453 14.94 -20.58 -3.19
N SER A 454 13.85 -21.21 -2.74
CA SER A 454 12.55 -20.57 -2.63
C SER A 454 11.64 -21.17 -1.56
N PHE A 455 10.92 -20.29 -0.87
CA PHE A 455 9.95 -20.66 0.17
C PHE A 455 8.76 -19.71 0.15
N CYS A 456 7.66 -20.13 0.77
CA CYS A 456 6.41 -19.39 0.83
C CYS A 456 6.01 -19.13 2.28
N THR A 457 5.44 -17.96 2.52
CA THR A 457 4.63 -17.66 3.70
C THR A 457 3.19 -17.42 3.29
N VAL A 458 2.23 -18.00 4.02
CA VAL A 458 0.80 -17.87 3.76
C VAL A 458 0.18 -16.97 4.81
N LEU A 459 -0.34 -15.84 4.38
CA LEU A 459 -0.82 -14.74 5.21
C LEU A 459 -2.34 -14.58 5.07
N GLU A 460 -2.94 -13.96 6.08
CA GLU A 460 -4.30 -13.43 6.00
C GLU A 460 -4.42 -12.46 4.81
N TYR A 461 -5.41 -12.72 3.94
CA TYR A 461 -5.72 -11.81 2.84
C TYR A 461 -6.58 -10.66 3.34
N CYS A 462 -6.09 -9.43 3.16
CA CYS A 462 -6.87 -8.20 3.36
C CYS A 462 -7.33 -7.69 1.98
N GLU A 463 -8.62 -7.38 1.85
CA GLU A 463 -9.21 -7.03 0.55
C GLU A 463 -8.79 -5.63 0.07
N GLY A 464 -8.73 -4.66 0.98
CA GLY A 464 -8.29 -3.31 0.65
C GLY A 464 -6.78 -3.17 0.52
N ASN A 465 -6.36 -2.04 -0.05
CA ASN A 465 -4.97 -1.73 -0.31
C ASN A 465 -4.23 -1.24 0.94
N ASP A 466 -2.92 -1.05 0.80
CA ASP A 466 -2.08 -0.41 1.80
C ASP A 466 -2.33 1.11 1.94
N LEU A 467 -1.95 1.68 3.08
CA LEU A 467 -2.09 3.11 3.38
C LEU A 467 -1.24 3.98 2.43
N ASP A 468 -0.12 3.47 1.90
CA ASP A 468 0.68 4.19 0.90
C ASP A 468 -0.12 4.40 -0.40
N PHE A 469 -0.82 3.37 -0.86
CA PHE A 469 -1.72 3.45 -2.00
C PHE A 469 -2.86 4.44 -1.75
N TYR A 470 -3.47 4.40 -0.56
CA TYR A 470 -4.51 5.36 -0.17
C TYR A 470 -3.99 6.81 -0.20
N LEU A 471 -2.80 7.08 0.35
CA LEU A 471 -2.22 8.43 0.34
C LEU A 471 -1.84 8.88 -1.08
N LYS A 472 -1.44 7.98 -1.97
CA LYS A 472 -1.24 8.31 -3.39
C LYS A 472 -2.55 8.66 -4.10
N GLN A 473 -3.66 8.05 -3.72
CA GLN A 473 -4.98 8.36 -4.24
C GLN A 473 -5.53 9.68 -3.69
N HIS A 474 -5.50 9.87 -2.37
CA HIS A 474 -6.22 10.94 -1.68
C HIS A 474 -5.33 12.12 -1.25
N LYS A 475 -4.00 12.03 -1.41
CA LYS A 475 -2.97 13.00 -0.98
C LYS A 475 -2.81 13.08 0.55
N LEU A 476 -3.89 13.33 1.27
CA LEU A 476 -3.95 13.44 2.73
C LEU A 476 -5.33 12.99 3.22
N MET A 477 -5.53 12.94 4.54
CA MET A 477 -6.82 12.61 5.16
C MET A 477 -7.13 13.55 6.32
N SER A 478 -8.37 13.52 6.81
CA SER A 478 -8.77 14.33 7.95
C SER A 478 -8.05 13.90 9.22
N GLU A 479 -7.92 14.83 10.18
CA GLU A 479 -7.30 14.54 11.48
C GLU A 479 -8.02 13.40 12.21
N LYS A 480 -9.35 13.31 12.08
CA LYS A 480 -10.17 12.25 12.67
C LYS A 480 -9.84 10.87 12.08
N GLU A 481 -9.73 10.77 10.76
CA GLU A 481 -9.36 9.51 10.08
C GLU A 481 -7.92 9.12 10.43
N ALA A 482 -6.99 10.07 10.35
CA ALA A 482 -5.58 9.83 10.70
C ALA A 482 -5.45 9.35 12.14
N ARG A 483 -6.13 10.00 13.09
CA ARG A 483 -6.16 9.60 14.50
C ARG A 483 -6.72 8.18 14.68
N SER A 484 -7.79 7.82 13.97
CA SER A 484 -8.36 6.47 14.00
C SER A 484 -7.33 5.40 13.60
N ILE A 485 -6.57 5.64 12.53
CA ILE A 485 -5.50 4.75 12.07
C ILE A 485 -4.39 4.66 13.12
N ILE A 486 -3.93 5.80 13.66
CA ILE A 486 -2.84 5.82 14.66
C ILE A 486 -3.23 5.06 15.92
N MET A 487 -4.46 5.22 16.43
CA MET A 487 -4.91 4.45 17.60
C MET A 487 -4.80 2.94 17.38
N GLN A 488 -5.21 2.46 16.20
CA GLN A 488 -5.14 1.04 15.87
C GLN A 488 -3.69 0.54 15.73
N ILE A 489 -2.80 1.34 15.15
CA ILE A 489 -1.36 1.03 15.07
C ILE A 489 -0.76 0.95 16.47
N VAL A 490 -1.04 1.93 17.33
CA VAL A 490 -0.52 1.99 18.70
C VAL A 490 -1.02 0.81 19.54
N ASN A 491 -2.27 0.37 19.35
CA ASN A 491 -2.77 -0.85 19.99
C ASN A 491 -1.99 -2.09 19.55
N ALA A 492 -1.64 -2.21 18.27
CA ALA A 492 -0.79 -3.30 17.78
C ALA A 492 0.62 -3.24 18.38
N LEU A 493 1.22 -2.05 18.45
CA LEU A 493 2.54 -1.84 19.05
C LEU A 493 2.56 -2.14 20.55
N LYS A 494 1.51 -1.75 21.26
CA LYS A 494 1.33 -2.10 22.68
C LYS A 494 1.35 -3.62 22.86
N TYR A 495 0.56 -4.35 22.06
CA TYR A 495 0.57 -5.82 22.08
C TYR A 495 1.98 -6.38 21.81
N LEU A 496 2.68 -5.91 20.77
CA LEU A 496 4.05 -6.34 20.46
C LEU A 496 5.05 -6.08 21.60
N ASN A 497 4.78 -5.08 22.44
CA ASN A 497 5.61 -4.77 23.58
C ASN A 497 5.24 -5.56 24.86
N GLU A 498 4.00 -6.06 24.95
CA GLU A 498 3.50 -6.86 26.08
C GLU A 498 3.80 -8.36 25.92
N ILE A 499 3.94 -8.86 24.70
CA ILE A 499 4.36 -10.25 24.44
C ILE A 499 5.79 -10.49 24.94
N LYS A 500 6.10 -11.75 25.27
CA LYS A 500 7.41 -12.16 25.78
C LYS A 500 8.08 -13.16 24.84
N PRO A 501 9.30 -12.88 24.35
CA PRO A 501 10.04 -11.62 24.47
C PRO A 501 9.38 -10.46 23.68
N PRO A 502 9.51 -9.19 24.13
CA PRO A 502 8.99 -8.03 23.41
C PRO A 502 9.59 -7.88 22.00
N ILE A 503 8.82 -7.28 21.09
CA ILE A 503 9.18 -7.17 19.67
C ILE A 503 9.14 -5.71 19.22
N ILE A 504 10.18 -5.29 18.52
CA ILE A 504 10.25 -4.04 17.76
C ILE A 504 9.92 -4.36 16.31
N HIS A 505 8.96 -3.66 15.70
CA HIS A 505 8.60 -3.87 14.31
C HIS A 505 9.72 -3.42 13.35
N TYR A 506 10.32 -2.26 13.62
CA TYR A 506 11.50 -1.66 12.96
C TYR A 506 11.29 -1.16 11.51
N ASP A 507 10.33 -1.70 10.75
CA ASP A 507 9.98 -1.20 9.39
C ASP A 507 8.51 -0.76 9.28
N LEU A 508 7.99 -0.04 10.28
CA LEU A 508 6.67 0.57 10.19
C LEU A 508 6.65 1.69 9.14
N LYS A 509 5.75 1.57 8.17
CA LYS A 509 5.54 2.53 7.09
C LYS A 509 4.14 2.36 6.49
N PRO A 510 3.61 3.34 5.73
CA PRO A 510 2.28 3.24 5.10
C PRO A 510 2.10 2.00 4.21
N GLY A 511 3.16 1.52 3.55
CA GLY A 511 3.10 0.28 2.75
C GLY A 511 2.91 -1.00 3.57
N ASN A 512 3.15 -0.96 4.88
CA ASN A 512 3.01 -2.09 5.80
C ASN A 512 1.75 -1.96 6.69
N ILE A 513 0.84 -1.06 6.35
CA ILE A 513 -0.46 -0.84 7.03
C ILE A 513 -1.56 -1.10 6.01
N LEU A 514 -2.26 -2.23 6.14
CA LEU A 514 -3.33 -2.64 5.25
C LEU A 514 -4.66 -2.06 5.73
N LEU A 515 -5.41 -1.41 4.85
CA LEU A 515 -6.78 -0.95 5.11
C LEU A 515 -7.73 -2.09 4.74
N VAL A 516 -8.21 -2.87 5.72
CA VAL A 516 -8.88 -4.16 5.47
C VAL A 516 -10.08 -4.02 4.53
N ASN A 517 -10.90 -2.99 4.72
CA ASN A 517 -12.09 -2.70 3.91
C ASN A 517 -11.90 -1.52 2.95
N GLY A 518 -10.64 -1.10 2.69
CA GLY A 518 -10.33 -0.02 1.74
C GLY A 518 -10.73 1.40 2.19
N THR A 519 -11.18 1.59 3.43
CA THR A 519 -11.57 2.89 3.98
C THR A 519 -10.66 3.31 5.13
N ALA A 520 -10.31 4.60 5.19
CA ALA A 520 -9.50 5.15 6.28
C ALA A 520 -10.23 5.15 7.64
N CYS A 521 -11.57 5.10 7.62
CA CYS A 521 -12.42 4.96 8.80
C CYS A 521 -12.48 3.52 9.33
N GLY A 522 -12.05 2.54 8.53
CA GLY A 522 -12.21 1.13 8.78
C GLY A 522 -11.10 0.52 9.62
N GLU A 523 -11.04 -0.81 9.60
CA GLU A 523 -10.02 -1.57 10.30
C GLU A 523 -8.68 -1.53 9.56
N ILE A 524 -7.59 -1.44 10.33
CA ILE A 524 -6.23 -1.61 9.81
C ILE A 524 -5.59 -2.86 10.37
N LYS A 525 -4.64 -3.42 9.60
CA LYS A 525 -3.73 -4.46 10.05
C LYS A 525 -2.30 -4.14 9.65
N ILE A 526 -1.36 -4.28 10.60
CA ILE A 526 0.07 -4.18 10.33
C ILE A 526 0.62 -5.51 9.82
N THR A 527 1.63 -5.45 8.96
CA THR A 527 2.26 -6.62 8.34
C THR A 527 3.76 -6.41 8.11
N ASP A 528 4.45 -7.44 7.62
CA ASP A 528 5.87 -7.46 7.23
C ASP A 528 6.87 -7.31 8.41
N PHE A 529 7.04 -8.41 9.15
CA PHE A 529 7.95 -8.52 10.30
C PHE A 529 9.39 -8.91 9.90
N GLY A 530 9.74 -8.83 8.63
CA GLY A 530 11.04 -9.31 8.10
C GLY A 530 12.27 -8.58 8.63
N LEU A 531 12.10 -7.35 9.16
CA LEU A 531 13.17 -6.58 9.80
C LEU A 531 13.01 -6.46 11.32
N SER A 532 12.01 -7.11 11.89
CA SER A 532 11.68 -6.99 13.31
C SER A 532 12.80 -7.51 14.22
N LYS A 533 12.86 -6.94 15.42
CA LYS A 533 13.87 -7.24 16.43
C LYS A 533 13.19 -7.81 17.66
N ILE A 534 13.73 -8.92 18.15
CA ILE A 534 13.35 -9.54 19.42
C ILE A 534 14.21 -8.89 20.50
N MET A 535 13.59 -8.38 21.55
CA MET A 535 14.25 -7.87 22.75
C MET A 535 14.22 -8.96 23.82
N ASP A 536 15.10 -9.95 23.69
CA ASP A 536 15.32 -10.96 24.73
C ASP A 536 16.35 -10.50 25.77
N ASP A 537 16.43 -11.21 26.89
CA ASP A 537 17.29 -10.84 28.02
C ASP A 537 18.79 -10.84 27.65
N ASP A 538 19.19 -11.58 26.62
CA ASP A 538 20.56 -11.65 26.12
C ASP A 538 20.93 -10.45 25.24
N SER A 539 19.99 -9.90 24.48
CA SER A 539 20.25 -8.83 23.50
C SER A 539 19.80 -7.44 23.94
N TYR A 540 18.92 -7.34 24.94
CA TYR A 540 18.30 -6.09 25.37
C TYR A 540 18.49 -5.82 26.86
N ASN A 541 18.99 -4.63 27.18
CA ASN A 541 18.97 -4.06 28.53
C ASN A 541 18.05 -2.83 28.55
N SER A 542 17.22 -2.69 29.58
CA SER A 542 16.36 -1.50 29.76
C SER A 542 17.13 -0.18 29.85
N VAL A 543 18.38 -0.21 30.32
CA VAL A 543 19.25 0.97 30.44
C VAL A 543 19.89 1.34 29.10
N ASP A 544 20.49 0.36 28.42
CA ASP A 544 21.32 0.63 27.23
C ASP A 544 20.58 0.40 25.90
N GLY A 545 19.47 -0.34 25.89
CA GLY A 545 18.79 -0.83 24.69
C GLY A 545 19.44 -2.09 24.10
N MET A 546 19.12 -2.40 22.85
CA MET A 546 19.74 -3.49 22.07
C MET A 546 20.57 -2.96 20.90
N GLU A 547 21.56 -3.72 20.45
CA GLU A 547 22.37 -3.34 19.29
C GLU A 547 21.61 -3.49 17.97
N LEU A 548 21.77 -2.49 17.11
CA LEU A 548 21.25 -2.53 15.76
C LEU A 548 22.07 -3.50 14.89
N THR A 549 21.59 -4.74 14.78
CA THR A 549 22.25 -5.82 14.05
C THR A 549 22.29 -5.66 12.52
N SER A 550 21.49 -4.77 11.95
CA SER A 550 21.36 -4.60 10.49
C SER A 550 21.26 -3.12 10.12
N GLN A 551 22.25 -2.33 10.52
CA GLN A 551 22.33 -0.92 10.19
C GLN A 551 22.31 -0.70 8.66
N GLY A 552 21.53 0.28 8.20
CA GLY A 552 21.28 0.50 6.76
C GLY A 552 20.11 -0.31 6.18
N ALA A 553 19.48 -1.19 6.97
CA ALA A 553 18.19 -1.78 6.59
C ALA A 553 17.01 -0.92 7.07
N GLY A 554 15.89 -1.00 6.33
CA GLY A 554 14.64 -0.30 6.61
C GLY A 554 14.34 0.79 5.58
N THR A 555 13.28 1.54 5.83
CA THR A 555 12.82 2.63 4.96
C THR A 555 13.14 3.98 5.62
N TYR A 556 14.19 4.67 5.18
CA TYR A 556 14.88 5.71 5.96
C TYR A 556 14.02 6.88 6.45
N TRP A 557 12.99 7.28 5.71
CA TRP A 557 12.09 8.35 6.15
C TRP A 557 11.37 8.07 7.47
N TYR A 558 11.17 6.79 7.82
CA TYR A 558 10.44 6.36 9.01
C TYR A 558 11.37 5.86 10.13
N LEU A 559 12.69 5.91 9.92
CA LEU A 559 13.67 5.55 10.94
C LEU A 559 14.13 6.80 11.70
N PRO A 560 14.42 6.68 13.00
CA PRO A 560 14.85 7.79 13.83
C PRO A 560 16.36 8.09 13.70
N PRO A 561 16.83 9.28 14.18
CA PRO A 561 18.22 9.72 14.04
C PRO A 561 19.26 8.72 14.57
N GLU A 562 18.99 8.07 15.70
CA GLU A 562 19.93 7.12 16.32
C GLU A 562 20.31 5.95 15.39
N CYS A 563 19.44 5.53 14.46
CA CYS A 563 19.73 4.45 13.51
C CYS A 563 20.81 4.83 12.47
N PHE A 564 21.09 6.12 12.29
CA PHE A 564 22.02 6.65 11.29
C PHE A 564 23.39 7.01 11.87
N VAL A 565 23.58 6.92 13.19
CA VAL A 565 24.88 7.20 13.81
C VAL A 565 25.87 6.11 13.42
N VAL A 566 26.95 6.48 12.74
CA VAL A 566 28.04 5.57 12.39
C VAL A 566 29.19 5.81 13.35
N GLY A 567 29.63 4.77 14.05
CA GLY A 567 30.72 4.83 15.02
C GLY A 567 31.39 3.47 15.19
N LYS A 568 32.31 3.36 16.15
CA LYS A 568 33.00 2.10 16.48
C LYS A 568 32.02 1.02 16.93
N GLU A 569 31.05 1.42 17.74
CA GLU A 569 29.99 0.55 18.24
C GLU A 569 28.70 0.76 17.45
N PRO A 570 27.89 -0.30 17.23
CA PRO A 570 26.60 -0.17 16.58
C PRO A 570 25.62 0.67 17.42
N PRO A 571 24.67 1.38 16.79
CA PRO A 571 23.64 2.10 17.52
C PRO A 571 22.84 1.21 18.45
N LYS A 572 22.49 1.75 19.62
CA LYS A 572 21.55 1.12 20.53
C LYS A 572 20.13 1.62 20.28
N ILE A 573 19.18 0.70 20.14
CA ILE A 573 17.78 0.96 19.83
C ILE A 573 16.84 0.31 20.86
N SER A 574 15.60 0.79 20.91
CA SER A 574 14.51 0.24 21.72
C SER A 574 13.18 0.41 20.99
N ASN A 575 12.05 0.07 21.63
CA ASN A 575 10.71 0.27 21.07
C ASN A 575 10.41 1.73 20.62
N LYS A 576 11.22 2.71 21.07
CA LYS A 576 11.16 4.12 20.67
C LYS A 576 11.43 4.36 19.18
N VAL A 577 11.97 3.38 18.45
CA VAL A 577 12.09 3.47 16.99
C VAL A 577 10.73 3.40 16.30
N ASP A 578 9.83 2.54 16.77
CA ASP A 578 8.47 2.41 16.22
C ASP A 578 7.62 3.65 16.56
N VAL A 579 7.87 4.28 17.72
CA VAL A 579 7.25 5.57 18.11
C VAL A 579 7.57 6.68 17.11
N TRP A 580 8.83 6.77 16.67
CA TRP A 580 9.22 7.73 15.63
C TRP A 580 8.49 7.45 14.32
N SER A 581 8.45 6.18 13.90
CA SER A 581 7.71 5.78 12.69
C SER A 581 6.24 6.19 12.76
N VAL A 582 5.57 6.00 13.91
CA VAL A 582 4.19 6.46 14.16
C VAL A 582 4.07 7.98 13.98
N GLY A 583 5.00 8.77 14.53
CA GLY A 583 5.03 10.23 14.37
C GLY A 583 5.14 10.67 12.90
N VAL A 584 6.02 10.01 12.13
CA VAL A 584 6.21 10.27 10.70
C VAL A 584 4.96 9.90 9.91
N ILE A 585 4.37 8.73 10.16
CA ILE A 585 3.15 8.24 9.50
C ILE A 585 1.98 9.20 9.77
N PHE A 586 1.82 9.63 11.02
CA PHE A 586 0.74 10.54 11.40
C PHE A 586 0.89 11.90 10.72
N TYR A 587 2.10 12.47 10.72
CA TYR A 587 2.41 13.68 9.97
C TYR A 587 2.07 13.53 8.48
N GLN A 588 2.48 12.41 7.87
CA GLN A 588 2.24 12.16 6.46
C GLN A 588 0.75 12.05 6.12
N CYS A 589 -0.05 11.43 7.00
CA CYS A 589 -1.50 11.35 6.82
C CYS A 589 -2.14 12.74 6.81
N LEU A 590 -1.69 13.64 7.68
CA LEU A 590 -2.26 14.99 7.82
C LEU A 590 -1.82 15.96 6.72
N TYR A 591 -0.54 15.93 6.34
CA TYR A 591 0.04 16.94 5.44
C TYR A 591 0.30 16.43 4.02
N GLY A 592 0.14 15.13 3.77
CA GLY A 592 0.41 14.50 2.48
C GLY A 592 1.89 14.52 2.06
N ARG A 593 2.78 14.83 3.02
CA ARG A 593 4.23 14.89 2.84
C ARG A 593 4.93 14.35 4.05
N LYS A 594 6.18 13.91 3.85
CA LYS A 594 7.02 13.39 4.93
C LYS A 594 7.66 14.59 5.66
N PRO A 595 7.79 14.56 7.00
CA PRO A 595 8.34 15.69 7.76
C PRO A 595 9.82 15.95 7.42
N PHE A 596 10.55 14.91 7.05
CA PHE A 596 11.96 14.96 6.69
C PHE A 596 12.19 14.29 5.33
N GLY A 597 13.08 14.84 4.50
CA GLY A 597 13.51 14.25 3.23
C GLY A 597 12.39 13.96 2.21
N HIS A 598 11.30 14.73 2.18
CA HIS A 598 10.10 14.41 1.38
C HIS A 598 10.37 14.05 -0.09
N ASN A 599 11.26 14.82 -0.74
CA ASN A 599 11.65 14.71 -2.15
C ASN A 599 13.06 14.14 -2.36
N GLN A 600 13.65 13.55 -1.33
CA GLN A 600 14.99 12.97 -1.38
C GLN A 600 14.90 11.46 -1.59
N SER A 601 15.85 10.87 -2.32
CA SER A 601 16.01 9.42 -2.35
C SER A 601 16.61 8.91 -1.03
N GLN A 602 16.60 7.59 -0.81
CA GLN A 602 17.30 7.01 0.35
C GLN A 602 18.81 7.27 0.33
N GLN A 603 19.40 7.35 -0.86
CA GLN A 603 20.82 7.70 -1.03
C GLN A 603 21.08 9.15 -0.61
N ASP A 604 20.22 10.08 -1.03
CA ASP A 604 20.34 11.50 -0.66
C ASP A 604 20.18 11.68 0.86
N ILE A 605 19.25 10.95 1.49
CA ILE A 605 19.08 10.99 2.95
C ILE A 605 20.37 10.62 3.69
N LEU A 606 21.09 9.59 3.22
CA LEU A 606 22.36 9.18 3.81
C LEU A 606 23.44 10.21 3.53
N GLN A 607 23.59 10.64 2.27
CA GLN A 607 24.66 11.54 1.86
C GLN A 607 24.53 12.91 2.52
N GLU A 608 23.31 13.41 2.66
CA GLU A 608 23.03 14.72 3.27
C GLU A 608 22.84 14.64 4.79
N ASN A 609 22.85 13.45 5.38
CA ASN A 609 22.57 13.21 6.80
C ASN A 609 21.23 13.84 7.23
N THR A 610 20.21 13.78 6.37
CA THR A 610 18.94 14.51 6.55
C THR A 610 18.27 14.16 7.88
N ILE A 611 18.23 12.88 8.24
CA ILE A 611 17.57 12.44 9.49
C ILE A 611 18.41 12.82 10.73
N LEU A 612 19.74 12.84 10.64
CA LEU A 612 20.60 13.35 11.71
C LEU A 612 20.45 14.87 11.92
N LYS A 613 19.94 15.60 10.93
CA LYS A 613 19.63 17.03 11.01
C LYS A 613 18.17 17.31 11.40
N ALA A 614 17.36 16.27 11.62
CA ALA A 614 15.94 16.38 11.94
C ALA A 614 15.68 16.77 13.41
N THR A 615 16.30 17.85 13.87
CA THR A 615 16.24 18.29 15.28
C THR A 615 14.89 18.90 15.67
N GLU A 616 14.15 19.46 14.71
CA GLU A 616 12.81 20.02 14.90
C GLU A 616 11.90 19.70 13.72
N VAL A 617 10.62 19.43 14.00
CA VAL A 617 9.57 19.23 12.99
C VAL A 617 8.81 20.53 12.73
N GLN A 618 8.66 20.89 11.45
CA GLN A 618 7.90 22.07 11.03
C GLN A 618 6.49 21.70 10.54
N PHE A 619 5.52 22.55 10.88
CA PHE A 619 4.13 22.35 10.51
C PHE A 619 3.65 23.42 9.53
N PRO A 620 3.25 23.04 8.32
CA PRO A 620 2.61 23.94 7.37
C PRO A 620 1.33 24.58 7.94
N PRO A 621 0.97 25.80 7.53
CA PRO A 621 -0.25 26.45 7.99
C PRO A 621 -1.52 25.81 7.42
N LYS A 622 -1.41 25.09 6.30
CA LYS A 622 -2.52 24.36 5.66
C LYS A 622 -2.11 22.90 5.36
N PRO A 623 -3.01 21.93 5.55
CA PRO A 623 -4.32 22.05 6.19
C PRO A 623 -4.22 22.43 7.68
N VAL A 624 -5.32 22.94 8.25
CA VAL A 624 -5.37 23.27 9.67
C VAL A 624 -5.44 21.98 10.48
N VAL A 625 -4.54 21.86 11.45
CA VAL A 625 -4.40 20.70 12.35
C VAL A 625 -4.34 21.24 13.78
N THR A 626 -4.97 20.54 14.71
CA THR A 626 -5.08 20.98 16.10
C THR A 626 -3.70 21.14 16.78
N PRO A 627 -3.54 22.09 17.73
CA PRO A 627 -2.33 22.19 18.54
C PRO A 627 -1.99 20.88 19.27
N GLU A 628 -3.00 20.13 19.69
CA GLU A 628 -2.89 18.85 20.38
C GLU A 628 -2.26 17.78 19.48
N ALA A 629 -2.71 17.66 18.22
CA ALA A 629 -2.11 16.77 17.24
C ALA A 629 -0.65 17.15 16.93
N LYS A 630 -0.34 18.45 16.83
CA LYS A 630 1.04 18.92 16.65
C LYS A 630 1.91 18.60 17.87
N ALA A 631 1.38 18.77 19.08
CA ALA A 631 2.08 18.42 20.31
C ALA A 631 2.34 16.91 20.42
N PHE A 632 1.37 16.08 20.03
CA PHE A 632 1.53 14.63 19.91
C PHE A 632 2.65 14.26 18.94
N ILE A 633 2.66 14.84 17.73
CA ILE A 633 3.73 14.60 16.74
C ILE A 633 5.10 14.99 17.31
N ARG A 634 5.22 16.11 18.03
CA ARG A 634 6.50 16.51 18.65
C ARG A 634 6.98 15.51 19.71
N ARG A 635 6.08 14.93 20.51
CA ARG A 635 6.44 13.88 21.48
C ARG A 635 6.96 12.62 20.80
N CYS A 636 6.32 12.22 19.68
CA CYS A 636 6.78 11.08 18.89
C CYS A 636 8.11 11.35 18.14
N LEU A 637 8.30 12.58 17.64
CA LEU A 637 9.46 13.00 16.84
C LEU A 637 10.51 13.74 17.66
N ALA A 638 10.62 13.47 18.96
CA ALA A 638 11.72 13.99 19.76
C ALA A 638 13.05 13.44 19.23
N TYR A 639 13.97 14.35 18.91
CA TYR A 639 15.25 14.02 18.27
C TYR A 639 16.09 13.07 19.13
N ARG A 640 16.29 13.41 20.40
CA ARG A 640 16.98 12.56 21.37
C ARG A 640 16.03 11.44 21.82
N LYS A 641 16.48 10.20 21.72
CA LYS A 641 15.67 9.03 22.14
C LYS A 641 15.34 9.03 23.63
N GLU A 642 16.14 9.71 24.46
CA GLU A 642 15.87 9.84 25.90
C GLU A 642 14.61 10.70 26.16
N ASP A 643 14.41 11.76 25.36
CA ASP A 643 13.28 12.68 25.45
C ASP A 643 12.03 12.16 24.73
N ARG A 644 12.20 11.16 23.86
CA ARG A 644 11.11 10.53 23.10
C ARG A 644 10.33 9.60 24.02
N ILE A 645 9.01 9.68 23.95
CA ILE A 645 8.13 8.74 24.66
C ILE A 645 8.36 7.31 24.16
N ASP A 646 8.18 6.32 25.04
CA ASP A 646 8.18 4.91 24.66
C ASP A 646 6.78 4.43 24.20
N VAL A 647 6.68 3.16 23.81
CA VAL A 647 5.41 2.59 23.33
C VAL A 647 4.35 2.55 24.43
N GLN A 648 4.72 2.31 25.69
CA GLN A 648 3.80 2.28 26.83
C GLN A 648 3.19 3.67 27.06
N GLN A 649 4.03 4.71 27.08
CA GLN A 649 3.61 6.10 27.21
C GLN A 649 2.79 6.54 26.00
N LEU A 650 3.17 6.13 24.79
CA LEU A 650 2.41 6.39 23.57
C LEU A 650 1.00 5.79 23.65
N ALA A 651 0.87 4.57 24.17
CA ALA A 651 -0.42 3.89 24.28
C ALA A 651 -1.39 4.51 25.30
N CYS A 652 -0.89 5.30 26.24
CA CYS A 652 -1.71 6.07 27.18
C CYS A 652 -1.68 7.59 26.93
N ASP A 653 -1.19 8.03 25.75
CA ASP A 653 -1.09 9.45 25.43
C ASP A 653 -2.50 10.12 25.41
N PRO A 654 -2.67 11.28 26.06
CA PRO A 654 -3.96 11.97 26.13
C PRO A 654 -4.62 12.25 24.78
N TYR A 655 -3.81 12.45 23.73
CA TYR A 655 -4.32 12.70 22.39
C TYR A 655 -5.08 11.48 21.82
N LEU A 656 -4.70 10.25 22.21
CA LEU A 656 -5.30 9.00 21.73
C LEU A 656 -6.46 8.51 22.60
N LEU A 657 -6.61 9.02 23.82
CA LEU A 657 -7.70 8.64 24.71
C LEU A 657 -9.07 9.05 24.13
N PRO A 658 -10.10 8.20 24.21
CA PRO A 658 -11.46 8.58 23.82
C PRO A 658 -11.90 9.83 24.59
N HIS A 659 -12.61 10.76 23.93
CA HIS A 659 -13.24 11.86 24.63
C HIS A 659 -14.32 11.30 25.57
N ILE A 660 -14.00 11.19 26.86
CA ILE A 660 -14.97 10.84 27.88
C ILE A 660 -15.99 11.99 27.92
N ARG A 661 -17.18 11.78 27.36
CA ARG A 661 -18.31 12.67 27.62
C ARG A 661 -18.60 12.56 29.10
N LYS A 662 -18.24 13.59 29.88
CA LYS A 662 -18.78 13.74 31.23
C LYS A 662 -20.29 13.82 31.05
N SER A 663 -21.01 12.77 31.45
CA SER A 663 -22.45 12.83 31.60
C SER A 663 -22.72 13.99 32.57
N VAL A 664 -23.41 15.01 32.08
CA VAL A 664 -23.98 16.05 32.94
C VAL A 664 -25.02 15.32 33.78
N SER A 665 -24.66 14.96 35.00
CA SER A 665 -25.61 14.59 36.03
C SER A 665 -26.41 15.84 36.38
N THR A 666 -27.51 16.09 35.68
CA THR A 666 -28.56 16.98 36.17
C THR A 666 -29.21 16.31 37.37
N SER A 667 -28.62 16.45 38.55
CA SER A 667 -29.31 16.25 39.82
C SER A 667 -30.06 17.54 40.14
N SER A 668 -31.26 17.68 39.59
CA SER A 668 -32.28 18.55 40.21
C SER A 668 -32.77 17.87 41.49
N PRO A 669 -32.81 18.56 42.64
CA PRO A 669 -33.37 17.97 43.84
C PRO A 669 -34.89 17.92 43.70
N ALA A 670 -35.46 16.72 43.82
CA ALA A 670 -36.88 16.53 43.94
C ALA A 670 -37.38 17.20 45.23
N GLY A 671 -38.21 18.24 45.08
CA GLY A 671 -38.95 18.83 46.19
C GLY A 671 -39.97 17.82 46.72
N ALA A 672 -39.71 17.30 47.90
CA ALA A 672 -40.73 16.65 48.72
C ALA A 672 -41.39 17.74 49.58
N ALA A 673 -42.57 18.20 49.15
CA ALA A 673 -43.46 18.98 49.99
C ALA A 673 -44.10 18.04 51.03
N ILE A 674 -43.76 18.23 52.31
CA ILE A 674 -44.54 17.73 53.44
C ILE A 674 -45.01 18.96 54.21
N ALA A 675 -46.31 19.18 54.20
CA ALA A 675 -46.98 20.13 55.06
C ALA A 675 -47.15 19.51 56.46
N SER A 676 -46.63 20.17 57.50
CA SER A 676 -47.22 20.14 58.84
C SER A 676 -46.71 21.29 59.72
N THR A 677 -47.63 22.21 59.99
CA THR A 677 -47.93 22.83 61.29
C THR A 677 -46.82 23.44 62.17
N SER A 678 -46.94 24.76 62.32
CA SER A 678 -46.91 25.55 63.58
C SER A 678 -45.70 25.44 64.51
N GLY A 679 -45.04 26.58 64.75
CA GLY A 679 -44.21 26.79 65.93
C GLY A 679 -43.22 27.93 65.76
N ALA A 680 -43.58 29.09 66.30
CA ALA A 680 -42.72 30.27 66.39
C ALA A 680 -41.48 30.01 67.25
N SER A 681 -40.33 30.60 66.86
CA SER A 681 -39.49 31.46 67.73
C SER A 681 -38.08 31.66 67.16
N ASN A 682 -37.78 32.92 66.85
CA ASN A 682 -36.57 33.71 67.14
C ASN A 682 -35.15 33.13 67.20
N ASN A 683 -34.26 34.03 66.77
CA ASN A 683 -32.82 34.16 67.03
C ASN A 683 -31.91 33.22 66.23
N SER A 684 -30.72 33.59 65.77
CA SER A 684 -29.99 34.85 65.53
C SER A 684 -28.55 34.38 65.30
N SER A 685 -27.80 35.07 64.43
CA SER A 685 -26.35 35.25 64.61
C SER A 685 -25.39 34.11 64.19
N SER A 686 -24.67 34.41 63.10
CA SER A 686 -23.19 34.52 63.07
C SER A 686 -22.35 33.41 62.43
N ASN A 687 -21.56 33.92 61.48
CA ASN A 687 -20.30 33.47 60.87
C ASN A 687 -20.32 32.37 59.82
#